data_AF-A0A1A8LDN7-F1
#
_entry.id   AF-A0A1A8LDN7-F1
#
_cell.length_a   1.000
_cell.length_b   1.000
_cell.length_c   1.000
_cell.angle_alpha   90.00
_cell.angle_beta   90.00
_cell.angle_gamma   90.00
#
_symmetry.space_group_name_H-M   'P 1'
#
loop_
_entity.id
_entity.type
_entity.pdbx_description
1 polymer ?
#
loop_
_entity_poly.entity_id
_entity_poly.type
_entity_poly.pdbx_seq_one_letter_code
_entity_poly.pdbx_strand_id
1 'polypeptide(L)'
;MESRFLKWISFTSLLCVGSCVLAERKVCQGITNRLNLLGSKDDHYLNLVKTYSNCTVVLENLEITYMEQHRDLSFLRSIEEVSGYVLIALNTASRIPLENLRIIRGHSLYEGAFALSVLANYEKTTGQGTTELLLTSLTEILKGGVKFRNNQICNVETIQWFDIINTESKPSMELPKASSNPLCSRCHTSCFNGSCWGPGPQNCQTLTKLNCAQQCSKRCKGPSPSDCCNEHCAAGCTGPRPTDCLACRDFQDDGVCKDSCPGLMRYDPNLHQLVSNPHGKYNFGATCVKSCPHNYVVTDHGACVRTCSGNTYEVDEGGVRKCAKCDGLCPKVCNGIGSGELTHALSINATNIGSFKNCTKINGNIALIHTSIHGDPFTKTPKMDPAQLDVFKTVKEITGYLWIQTWPASMNSLSPFENLEIIRGRTKRGGRSLVVTQLDIDYLGLRSLKEISDGDVAILKNQNLCYTNKNHWTGLFISAKQSATVGENANATSCALCDRKCTEDSCWGPGPDMCFACRDYSRGGSCVDSCNILEGDQREAVVNKTCVECDPECLHMNGTATCRAPGSGNCTKCANFHDGLFCVSRCPQGVLGEDDTLMWKYADEKRVCQLCHKNCTQGCTGPGLEGCHIKSPSGLSMIAAGVVGGLLAALIAGLSVFVLLRRRHIKRKRTMRRLLQERGLVEPLTPSGQAPNQALLRILKEPEFKKMKVLGSGAFGTVYKGLWVPEGEDVKIPVAIKVLREATSPKANKEILDEAYVMASVEHPHVCRLLGICLTSTVQLITQLMPYGCLLDYVKENKDSIGSQHLLNWCVQIAKGMSYLEERHLVHRDLAARNVLVKTPHHVKITDFGLAKLLNADEKEYHADGGKVPIKWMALESILNRTYTHQSDVWSYGVTVWELMTFGTKPYDGIPASEISGILEKGERLPQPPICTIDVYMIMVKCWMIDAESRPHFRELISEFTKMARDPSRYLVIQGDDRMHLPSPTDTTFYRSLISGEDMEDGVDADEYLVPQHRFFSSPSTSYTPLLHSTSLNSSTETFQNRNGLLNGVPSRDGSMVLRYIPDPTGNPLDDAFQPAPDYMNQNGVSNLANPIYQRSCSSRPLLPTISSDDTENEYLNYFKTGSNGPEYLNELPANGGARGAQKFQPHNSIDNPDYQQDFTPTFKTHTNGHIPAAENSEYLGPH
;
A
#
# COMPACT_ATOMS: atom_id res chain seq x y z
N MET A 1 -10.69 48.84 -67.29
CA MET A 1 -9.38 48.69 -66.58
C MET A 1 -9.45 47.56 -65.55
N GLU A 2 -10.25 46.51 -65.76
CA GLU A 2 -10.71 45.62 -64.67
C GLU A 2 -9.94 44.31 -64.46
N SER A 3 -9.16 43.82 -65.43
CA SER A 3 -8.59 42.45 -65.40
C SER A 3 -7.50 42.21 -64.35
N ARG A 4 -7.10 43.22 -63.56
CA ARG A 4 -6.14 43.07 -62.46
C ARG A 4 -6.74 43.00 -61.06
N PHE A 5 -8.00 43.41 -60.85
CA PHE A 5 -8.61 43.44 -59.51
C PHE A 5 -9.05 42.05 -59.02
N LEU A 6 -9.58 41.21 -59.93
CA LEU A 6 -10.07 39.85 -59.61
C LEU A 6 -8.98 38.91 -59.05
N LYS A 7 -7.70 39.13 -59.37
CA LYS A 7 -6.61 38.26 -58.90
C LYS A 7 -6.20 38.47 -57.45
N TRP A 8 -6.64 39.56 -56.79
CA TRP A 8 -6.33 39.80 -55.38
C TRP A 8 -7.36 39.15 -54.45
N ILE A 9 -8.65 39.25 -54.77
CA ILE A 9 -9.76 38.71 -53.97
C ILE A 9 -9.70 37.17 -53.86
N SER A 10 -9.26 36.50 -54.92
CA SER A 10 -9.13 35.02 -54.91
C SER A 10 -7.99 34.49 -54.02
N PHE A 11 -7.07 35.34 -53.54
CA PHE A 11 -5.94 34.90 -52.72
C PHE A 11 -6.18 35.07 -51.22
N THR A 12 -7.04 36.00 -50.81
CA THR A 12 -7.40 36.22 -49.40
C THR A 12 -8.43 35.21 -48.89
N SER A 13 -9.43 34.83 -49.70
CA SER A 13 -10.44 33.83 -49.29
C SER A 13 -9.86 32.44 -48.99
N LEU A 14 -8.68 32.10 -49.51
CA LEU A 14 -8.05 30.80 -49.26
C LEU A 14 -7.25 30.74 -47.95
N LEU A 15 -7.03 31.87 -47.27
CA LEU A 15 -6.26 31.95 -46.02
C LEU A 15 -7.15 32.03 -44.76
N CYS A 16 -8.41 32.45 -44.88
CA CYS A 16 -9.32 32.61 -43.73
C CYS A 16 -10.08 31.33 -43.31
N VAL A 17 -9.95 30.23 -44.07
CA VAL A 17 -10.44 28.89 -43.65
C VAL A 17 -9.37 28.15 -42.82
N GLY A 18 -8.17 28.71 -42.69
CA GLY A 18 -7.06 28.17 -41.90
C GLY A 18 -7.15 28.37 -40.38
N SER A 19 -8.28 28.85 -39.86
CA SER A 19 -8.54 28.90 -38.42
C SER A 19 -8.56 27.48 -37.85
N CYS A 20 -7.48 27.10 -37.16
CA CYS A 20 -7.33 25.80 -36.54
C CYS A 20 -8.29 25.65 -35.35
N VAL A 21 -9.54 25.27 -35.65
CA VAL A 21 -10.40 24.58 -34.68
C VAL A 21 -9.67 23.30 -34.30
N LEU A 22 -9.03 23.31 -33.13
CA LEU A 22 -8.47 22.11 -32.51
C LEU A 22 -9.59 21.06 -32.44
N ALA A 23 -9.40 19.94 -33.14
CA ALA A 23 -10.40 18.88 -33.18
C ALA A 23 -10.64 18.36 -31.76
N GLU A 24 -11.83 18.65 -31.22
CA GLU A 24 -12.19 18.33 -29.85
C GLU A 24 -12.13 16.80 -29.66
N ARG A 25 -11.17 16.35 -28.82
CA ARG A 25 -10.88 14.93 -28.61
C ARG A 25 -12.12 14.23 -28.04
N LYS A 26 -12.73 13.35 -28.83
CA LYS A 26 -13.92 12.61 -28.43
C LYS A 26 -13.58 11.56 -27.37
N VAL A 27 -14.20 11.71 -26.21
CA VAL A 27 -13.94 10.88 -25.04
C VAL A 27 -15.01 9.79 -24.92
N CYS A 28 -14.61 8.55 -24.65
CA CYS A 28 -15.52 7.45 -24.31
C CYS A 28 -15.10 6.78 -23.00
N GLN A 29 -16.06 6.11 -22.35
CA GLN A 29 -15.84 5.56 -21.02
C GLN A 29 -14.85 4.39 -21.02
N GLY A 30 -14.98 3.46 -21.97
CA GLY A 30 -14.39 2.13 -21.88
C GLY A 30 -15.34 1.12 -21.21
N ILE A 31 -14.87 -0.10 -20.99
CA ILE A 31 -15.62 -1.18 -20.33
C ILE A 31 -14.74 -1.95 -19.35
N THR A 32 -15.35 -2.62 -18.37
CA THR A 32 -14.64 -3.40 -17.33
C THR A 32 -15.37 -4.73 -17.08
N ASN A 33 -15.42 -5.57 -18.11
CA ASN A 33 -16.01 -6.92 -18.13
C ASN A 33 -14.93 -8.03 -18.05
N ARG A 34 -13.65 -7.71 -18.27
CA ARG A 34 -12.52 -8.63 -18.35
C ARG A 34 -12.70 -9.71 -19.43
N LEU A 35 -13.12 -10.91 -19.03
CA LEU A 35 -13.35 -12.05 -19.92
C LEU A 35 -14.82 -12.52 -19.87
N ASN A 36 -15.72 -11.75 -19.24
CA ASN A 36 -17.13 -12.12 -19.13
C ASN A 36 -17.91 -11.65 -20.37
N LEU A 37 -18.44 -12.58 -21.16
CA LEU A 37 -19.33 -12.26 -22.28
C LEU A 37 -20.75 -11.96 -21.76
N LEU A 38 -21.15 -10.68 -21.81
CA LEU A 38 -22.47 -10.21 -21.38
C LEU A 38 -23.45 -10.15 -22.56
N GLY A 39 -23.99 -11.31 -22.96
CA GLY A 39 -24.97 -11.43 -24.06
C GLY A 39 -24.50 -12.38 -25.16
N SER A 40 -25.02 -12.21 -26.38
CA SER A 40 -24.44 -12.90 -27.55
C SER A 40 -23.16 -12.20 -28.02
N LYS A 41 -22.39 -12.86 -28.90
CA LYS A 41 -21.24 -12.22 -29.58
C LYS A 41 -21.67 -11.02 -30.43
N ASP A 42 -22.90 -11.06 -30.98
CA ASP A 42 -23.46 -9.98 -31.79
C ASP A 42 -23.80 -8.75 -30.94
N ASP A 43 -24.47 -8.94 -29.81
CA ASP A 43 -24.74 -7.87 -28.84
C ASP A 43 -23.43 -7.25 -28.34
N HIS A 44 -22.43 -8.08 -28.04
CA HIS A 44 -21.12 -7.63 -27.56
C HIS A 44 -20.37 -6.78 -28.59
N TYR A 45 -20.34 -7.21 -29.86
CA TYR A 45 -19.78 -6.42 -30.97
C TYR A 45 -20.54 -5.11 -31.21
N LEU A 46 -21.87 -5.15 -31.23
CA LEU A 46 -22.70 -3.95 -31.39
C LEU A 46 -22.48 -2.96 -30.24
N ASN A 47 -22.24 -3.46 -29.03
CA ASN A 47 -21.86 -2.64 -27.88
C ASN A 47 -20.45 -2.04 -28.03
N LEU A 48 -19.46 -2.81 -28.50
CA LEU A 48 -18.11 -2.28 -28.81
C LEU A 48 -18.16 -1.17 -29.87
N VAL A 49 -18.88 -1.39 -30.98
CA VAL A 49 -19.08 -0.38 -32.04
C VAL A 49 -19.74 0.87 -31.46
N LYS A 50 -20.79 0.71 -30.64
CA LYS A 50 -21.50 1.83 -30.00
C LYS A 50 -20.63 2.62 -29.01
N THR A 51 -19.73 1.94 -28.28
CA THR A 51 -18.87 2.56 -27.26
C THR A 51 -17.64 3.26 -27.85
N TYR A 52 -17.03 2.69 -28.89
CA TYR A 52 -15.73 3.13 -29.39
C TYR A 52 -15.76 3.81 -30.77
N SER A 53 -16.90 3.84 -31.49
CA SER A 53 -17.00 4.53 -32.78
C SER A 53 -16.75 6.04 -32.65
N ASN A 54 -15.72 6.53 -33.33
CA ASN A 54 -15.21 7.91 -33.23
C ASN A 54 -14.68 8.31 -31.84
N CYS A 55 -14.25 7.36 -31.01
CA CYS A 55 -13.61 7.65 -29.73
C CYS A 55 -12.09 7.81 -29.90
N THR A 56 -11.53 8.94 -29.45
CA THR A 56 -10.08 9.20 -29.45
C THR A 56 -9.42 8.94 -28.08
N VAL A 57 -10.16 9.11 -26.98
CA VAL A 57 -9.64 8.94 -25.60
C VAL A 57 -10.54 8.02 -24.79
N VAL A 58 -10.00 6.92 -24.24
CA VAL A 58 -10.69 6.00 -23.34
C VAL A 58 -10.36 6.34 -21.88
N LEU A 59 -11.38 6.57 -21.05
CA LEU A 59 -11.21 6.96 -19.63
C LEU A 59 -10.95 5.78 -18.66
N GLU A 60 -11.50 4.61 -18.96
CA GLU A 60 -11.23 3.36 -18.26
C GLU A 60 -10.41 2.43 -19.18
N ASN A 61 -10.85 1.18 -19.36
CA ASN A 61 -10.12 0.14 -20.07
C ASN A 61 -10.64 -0.07 -21.49
N LEU A 62 -9.75 -0.52 -22.38
CA LEU A 62 -10.08 -0.97 -23.73
C LEU A 62 -10.05 -2.49 -23.76
N GLU A 63 -11.23 -3.12 -23.76
CA GLU A 63 -11.35 -4.58 -23.79
C GLU A 63 -11.92 -5.04 -25.14
N ILE A 64 -11.08 -5.69 -25.95
CA ILE A 64 -11.41 -6.26 -27.25
C ILE A 64 -11.45 -7.77 -27.08
N THR A 65 -12.66 -8.32 -26.97
CA THR A 65 -12.86 -9.75 -26.69
C THR A 65 -13.90 -10.40 -27.59
N TYR A 66 -13.75 -11.70 -27.88
CA TYR A 66 -14.70 -12.50 -28.65
C TYR A 66 -15.01 -12.01 -30.09
N MET A 67 -14.19 -11.13 -30.66
CA MET A 67 -14.36 -10.62 -32.03
C MET A 67 -14.05 -11.70 -33.07
N GLU A 68 -14.93 -11.83 -34.07
CA GLU A 68 -14.87 -12.89 -35.08
C GLU A 68 -14.42 -12.40 -36.46
N GLN A 69 -13.88 -13.31 -37.28
CA GLN A 69 -13.24 -13.01 -38.57
C GLN A 69 -14.08 -12.20 -39.57
N HIS A 70 -15.41 -12.27 -39.52
CA HIS A 70 -16.31 -11.57 -40.44
C HIS A 70 -16.67 -10.14 -40.01
N ARG A 71 -16.19 -9.67 -38.85
CA ARG A 71 -16.60 -8.40 -38.22
C ARG A 71 -15.61 -7.27 -38.55
N ASP A 72 -16.12 -6.06 -38.79
CA ASP A 72 -15.25 -4.91 -39.08
C ASP A 72 -14.79 -4.23 -37.78
N LEU A 73 -13.47 -4.14 -37.60
CA LEU A 73 -12.84 -3.48 -36.46
C LEU A 73 -12.25 -2.10 -36.82
N SER A 74 -12.54 -1.56 -38.01
CA SER A 74 -11.99 -0.31 -38.52
C SER A 74 -12.19 0.90 -37.59
N PHE A 75 -13.29 0.93 -36.83
CA PHE A 75 -13.62 2.00 -35.88
C PHE A 75 -12.56 2.20 -34.78
N LEU A 76 -11.83 1.13 -34.41
CA LEU A 76 -10.77 1.18 -33.41
C LEU A 76 -9.59 2.08 -33.81
N ARG A 77 -9.42 2.37 -35.11
CA ARG A 77 -8.41 3.33 -35.61
C ARG A 77 -8.58 4.74 -35.08
N SER A 78 -9.75 5.10 -34.56
CA SER A 78 -9.96 6.44 -33.98
C SER A 78 -9.28 6.64 -32.61
N ILE A 79 -8.93 5.56 -31.91
CA ILE A 79 -8.39 5.61 -30.55
C ILE A 79 -6.91 6.04 -30.56
N GLU A 80 -6.58 7.11 -29.83
CA GLU A 80 -5.21 7.61 -29.63
C GLU A 80 -4.66 7.32 -28.22
N GLU A 81 -5.53 7.20 -27.21
CA GLU A 81 -5.12 7.25 -25.80
C GLU A 81 -6.04 6.37 -24.93
N VAL A 82 -5.45 5.53 -24.07
CA VAL A 82 -6.17 4.69 -23.10
C VAL A 82 -5.67 4.98 -21.69
N SER A 83 -6.59 5.32 -20.78
CA SER A 83 -6.24 5.73 -19.41
C SER A 83 -6.04 4.55 -18.45
N GLY A 84 -6.77 3.45 -18.66
CA GLY A 84 -6.63 2.20 -17.91
C GLY A 84 -5.68 1.21 -18.58
N TYR A 85 -6.11 -0.06 -18.66
CA TYR A 85 -5.41 -1.12 -19.41
C TYR A 85 -6.05 -1.41 -20.77
N VAL A 86 -5.29 -2.08 -21.64
CA VAL A 86 -5.74 -2.67 -22.90
C VAL A 86 -5.73 -4.20 -22.78
N LEU A 87 -6.88 -4.84 -22.99
CA LEU A 87 -7.05 -6.29 -22.99
C LEU A 87 -7.53 -6.75 -24.36
N ILE A 88 -6.80 -7.67 -24.98
CA ILE A 88 -7.12 -8.26 -26.27
C ILE A 88 -7.15 -9.77 -26.08
N ALA A 89 -8.34 -10.37 -25.95
CA ALA A 89 -8.44 -11.79 -25.59
C ALA A 89 -9.56 -12.57 -26.28
N LEU A 90 -9.31 -13.85 -26.58
CA LEU A 90 -10.30 -14.79 -27.13
C LEU A 90 -10.91 -14.36 -28.49
N ASN A 91 -10.19 -13.56 -29.28
CA ASN A 91 -10.61 -13.13 -30.61
C ASN A 91 -10.18 -14.14 -31.70
N THR A 92 -11.02 -14.32 -32.73
CA THR A 92 -10.68 -15.02 -33.99
C THR A 92 -10.56 -14.07 -35.19
N ALA A 93 -10.84 -12.78 -35.00
CA ALA A 93 -10.55 -11.72 -35.98
C ALA A 93 -9.05 -11.68 -36.33
N SER A 94 -8.72 -11.73 -37.63
CA SER A 94 -7.35 -11.86 -38.13
C SER A 94 -6.49 -10.61 -37.92
N ARG A 95 -7.09 -9.42 -37.97
CA ARG A 95 -6.43 -8.12 -37.84
C ARG A 95 -7.13 -7.24 -36.80
N ILE A 96 -6.35 -6.64 -35.90
CA ILE A 96 -6.84 -5.66 -34.92
C ILE A 96 -6.13 -4.31 -35.16
N PRO A 97 -6.81 -3.28 -35.72
CA PRO A 97 -6.17 -2.06 -36.22
C PRO A 97 -6.19 -0.92 -35.18
N LEU A 98 -5.31 -0.99 -34.18
CA LEU A 98 -5.07 0.09 -33.19
C LEU A 98 -3.93 1.02 -33.65
N GLU A 99 -3.93 1.35 -34.95
CA GLU A 99 -2.81 1.96 -35.68
C GLU A 99 -2.40 3.34 -35.13
N ASN A 100 -3.35 4.08 -34.54
CA ASN A 100 -3.17 5.42 -33.97
C ASN A 100 -3.00 5.46 -32.44
N LEU A 101 -3.09 4.32 -31.73
CA LEU A 101 -2.95 4.29 -30.26
C LEU A 101 -1.51 4.69 -29.88
N ARG A 102 -1.35 5.85 -29.23
CA ARG A 102 -0.06 6.47 -28.89
C ARG A 102 0.45 6.08 -27.51
N ILE A 103 -0.47 6.01 -26.54
CA ILE A 103 -0.16 5.93 -25.11
C ILE A 103 -1.18 5.09 -24.33
N ILE A 104 -0.68 4.28 -23.39
CA ILE A 104 -1.47 3.61 -22.35
C ILE A 104 -0.99 4.12 -20.98
N ARG A 105 -1.88 4.72 -20.18
CA ARG A 105 -1.51 5.35 -18.90
C ARG A 105 -1.42 4.35 -17.73
N GLY A 106 -2.21 3.28 -17.74
CA GLY A 106 -2.13 2.23 -16.72
C GLY A 106 -2.59 2.65 -15.32
N HIS A 107 -3.57 3.57 -15.22
CA HIS A 107 -4.17 3.92 -13.92
C HIS A 107 -4.80 2.69 -13.25
N SER A 108 -5.51 1.88 -14.03
CA SER A 108 -5.94 0.51 -13.73
C SER A 108 -5.07 -0.50 -14.49
N LEU A 109 -4.84 -1.67 -13.88
CA LEU A 109 -3.99 -2.74 -14.44
C LEU A 109 -4.71 -4.09 -14.46
N TYR A 110 -4.61 -4.82 -15.56
CA TYR A 110 -5.09 -6.19 -15.68
C TYR A 110 -4.23 -7.13 -14.82
N GLU A 111 -4.88 -8.05 -14.09
CA GLU A 111 -4.27 -8.86 -13.02
C GLU A 111 -3.48 -8.04 -11.97
N GLY A 112 -3.69 -6.71 -11.88
CA GLY A 112 -2.94 -5.82 -10.99
C GLY A 112 -1.52 -5.45 -11.45
N ALA A 113 -1.05 -6.00 -12.59
CA ALA A 113 0.35 -5.86 -13.03
C ALA A 113 0.52 -5.38 -14.49
N PHE A 114 -0.45 -5.62 -15.37
CA PHE A 114 -0.27 -5.44 -16.82
C PHE A 114 -1.16 -4.34 -17.39
N ALA A 115 -0.56 -3.42 -18.15
CA ALA A 115 -1.25 -2.37 -18.90
C ALA A 115 -1.65 -2.81 -20.32
N LEU A 116 -0.94 -3.79 -20.90
CA LEU A 116 -1.33 -4.44 -22.16
C LEU A 116 -1.33 -5.96 -21.97
N SER A 117 -2.47 -6.62 -22.20
CA SER A 117 -2.63 -8.07 -22.09
C SER A 117 -3.22 -8.66 -23.36
N VAL A 118 -2.51 -9.57 -24.02
CA VAL A 118 -2.88 -10.19 -25.31
C VAL A 118 -2.93 -11.71 -25.14
N LEU A 119 -4.13 -12.27 -24.96
CA LEU A 119 -4.34 -13.61 -24.40
C LEU A 119 -5.21 -14.50 -25.30
N ALA A 120 -4.65 -15.63 -25.77
CA ALA A 120 -5.41 -16.69 -26.44
C ALA A 120 -6.31 -16.22 -27.62
N ASN A 121 -5.82 -15.30 -28.45
CA ASN A 121 -6.51 -14.86 -29.68
C ASN A 121 -6.28 -15.86 -30.84
N TYR A 122 -6.68 -17.12 -30.60
CA TYR A 122 -6.72 -18.19 -31.59
C TYR A 122 -7.71 -19.27 -31.12
N GLU A 123 -8.36 -19.93 -32.07
CA GLU A 123 -9.30 -21.01 -31.83
C GLU A 123 -8.64 -22.37 -32.07
N LYS A 124 -8.66 -23.24 -31.04
CA LYS A 124 -7.92 -24.51 -31.01
C LYS A 124 -8.41 -25.55 -32.02
N THR A 125 -9.63 -25.44 -32.50
CA THR A 125 -10.27 -26.40 -33.42
C THR A 125 -10.05 -26.05 -34.89
N THR A 126 -9.99 -24.76 -35.23
CA THR A 126 -9.86 -24.25 -36.60
C THR A 126 -8.44 -23.79 -36.93
N GLY A 127 -7.62 -23.49 -35.90
CA GLY A 127 -6.31 -22.86 -36.06
C GLY A 127 -6.37 -21.37 -36.45
N GLN A 128 -7.58 -20.82 -36.64
CA GLN A 128 -7.81 -19.43 -37.00
C GLN A 128 -7.63 -18.52 -35.77
N GLY A 129 -7.14 -17.30 -35.97
CA GLY A 129 -6.82 -16.38 -34.89
C GLY A 129 -6.30 -15.04 -35.39
N THR A 130 -5.98 -14.15 -34.47
CA THR A 130 -5.35 -12.86 -34.79
C THR A 130 -3.90 -13.09 -35.23
N THR A 131 -3.59 -12.67 -36.46
CA THR A 131 -2.25 -12.71 -37.05
C THR A 131 -1.59 -11.33 -37.07
N GLU A 132 -2.38 -10.26 -37.26
CA GLU A 132 -1.92 -8.87 -37.29
C GLU A 132 -2.45 -8.08 -36.08
N LEU A 133 -1.55 -7.58 -35.23
CA LEU A 133 -1.86 -6.63 -34.16
C LEU A 133 -1.08 -5.33 -34.41
N LEU A 134 -1.75 -4.34 -35.00
CA LEU A 134 -1.11 -3.11 -35.44
C LEU A 134 -1.22 -2.04 -34.35
N LEU A 135 -0.10 -1.81 -33.65
CA LEU A 135 0.08 -0.78 -32.62
C LEU A 135 1.15 0.23 -33.06
N THR A 136 1.10 0.63 -34.33
CA THR A 136 2.17 1.38 -35.03
C THR A 136 2.54 2.71 -34.40
N SER A 137 1.61 3.40 -33.74
CA SER A 137 1.86 4.65 -33.03
C SER A 137 2.24 4.49 -31.55
N LEU A 138 2.23 3.26 -31.00
CA LEU A 138 2.38 3.03 -29.56
C LEU A 138 3.85 3.19 -29.14
N THR A 139 4.16 4.31 -28.50
CA THR A 139 5.51 4.65 -28.05
C THR A 139 5.61 4.88 -26.54
N GLU A 140 4.49 4.87 -25.79
CA GLU A 140 4.52 5.06 -24.33
C GLU A 140 3.55 4.14 -23.57
N ILE A 141 4.06 3.51 -22.51
CA ILE A 141 3.28 2.85 -21.45
C ILE A 141 3.83 3.38 -20.11
N LEU A 142 3.10 4.34 -19.52
CA LEU A 142 3.56 5.10 -18.35
C LEU A 142 3.71 4.22 -17.09
N LYS A 143 2.79 3.27 -16.90
CA LYS A 143 2.69 2.40 -15.73
C LYS A 143 2.16 1.03 -16.13
N GLY A 144 2.69 -0.01 -15.49
CA GLY A 144 2.29 -1.40 -15.73
C GLY A 144 3.06 -2.05 -16.87
N GLY A 145 3.06 -3.38 -16.86
CA GLY A 145 3.81 -4.19 -17.81
C GLY A 145 2.98 -4.75 -18.96
N VAL A 146 3.57 -5.72 -19.67
CA VAL A 146 3.00 -6.27 -20.90
C VAL A 146 2.97 -7.80 -20.83
N LYS A 147 1.85 -8.41 -21.25
CA LYS A 147 1.59 -9.85 -21.19
C LYS A 147 1.13 -10.41 -22.52
N PHE A 148 1.94 -11.25 -23.15
CA PHE A 148 1.58 -11.98 -24.37
C PHE A 148 1.47 -13.49 -24.11
N ARG A 149 0.26 -14.03 -24.24
CA ARG A 149 -0.02 -15.48 -24.27
C ARG A 149 -0.77 -15.85 -25.56
N ASN A 150 -0.16 -15.56 -26.70
CA ASN A 150 -0.54 -16.04 -28.03
C ASN A 150 0.72 -16.37 -28.84
N ASN A 151 0.64 -17.38 -29.72
CA ASN A 151 1.73 -17.87 -30.58
C ASN A 151 1.40 -17.82 -32.08
N GLN A 152 0.30 -17.16 -32.48
CA GLN A 152 -0.12 -17.00 -33.88
C GLN A 152 0.04 -15.58 -34.44
N ILE A 153 0.20 -14.57 -33.57
CA ILE A 153 0.46 -13.18 -33.97
C ILE A 153 1.88 -13.08 -34.54
N CYS A 154 2.03 -12.41 -35.69
CA CYS A 154 3.31 -12.20 -36.36
C CYS A 154 3.98 -10.89 -35.93
N ASN A 155 5.31 -10.82 -36.10
CA ASN A 155 6.16 -9.62 -36.01
C ASN A 155 6.29 -8.98 -34.62
N VAL A 156 5.32 -9.11 -33.72
CA VAL A 156 5.33 -8.48 -32.38
C VAL A 156 6.47 -9.00 -31.49
N GLU A 157 7.04 -10.17 -31.80
CA GLU A 157 8.30 -10.68 -31.23
C GLU A 157 9.54 -9.83 -31.55
N THR A 158 9.47 -8.96 -32.58
CA THR A 158 10.59 -8.08 -33.00
C THR A 158 10.62 -6.72 -32.30
N ILE A 159 9.58 -6.38 -31.53
CA ILE A 159 9.40 -5.06 -30.93
C ILE A 159 10.38 -4.81 -29.77
N GLN A 160 11.07 -3.66 -29.82
CA GLN A 160 11.95 -3.18 -28.75
C GLN A 160 11.12 -2.55 -27.63
N TRP A 161 10.50 -3.38 -26.79
CA TRP A 161 9.59 -2.97 -25.71
C TRP A 161 10.19 -1.97 -24.70
N PHE A 162 11.52 -1.92 -24.56
CA PHE A 162 12.21 -0.96 -23.67
C PHE A 162 12.14 0.50 -24.15
N ASP A 163 11.85 0.75 -25.43
CA ASP A 163 11.53 2.10 -25.94
C ASP A 163 10.13 2.54 -25.48
N ILE A 164 9.18 1.61 -25.45
CA ILE A 164 7.76 1.86 -25.17
C ILE A 164 7.50 2.00 -23.67
N ILE A 165 8.10 1.13 -22.84
CA ILE A 165 7.69 0.96 -21.44
C ILE A 165 8.55 1.79 -20.48
N ASN A 166 7.94 2.33 -19.42
CA ASN A 166 8.71 2.90 -18.32
C ASN A 166 9.41 1.83 -17.44
N THR A 167 10.67 1.57 -17.78
CA THR A 167 11.63 0.72 -17.07
C THR A 167 11.90 1.11 -15.61
N GLU A 168 11.72 2.38 -15.24
CA GLU A 168 11.88 2.86 -13.85
C GLU A 168 10.95 2.11 -12.89
N SER A 169 9.75 1.74 -13.37
CA SER A 169 8.68 1.13 -12.57
C SER A 169 8.86 -0.37 -12.26
N LYS A 170 9.95 -1.01 -12.74
CA LYS A 170 10.18 -2.48 -12.70
C LYS A 170 8.92 -3.31 -13.06
N PRO A 171 8.30 -3.07 -14.23
CA PRO A 171 7.02 -3.68 -14.56
C PRO A 171 7.15 -5.20 -14.83
N SER A 172 6.07 -5.95 -14.59
CA SER A 172 6.02 -7.39 -14.87
C SER A 172 5.90 -7.67 -16.36
N MET A 173 6.79 -8.50 -16.91
CA MET A 173 6.91 -8.72 -18.36
C MET A 173 6.77 -10.20 -18.73
N GLU A 174 5.69 -10.55 -19.43
CA GLU A 174 5.59 -11.81 -20.19
C GLU A 174 5.68 -11.47 -21.68
N LEU A 175 6.89 -11.46 -22.23
CA LEU A 175 7.16 -11.07 -23.61
C LEU A 175 6.62 -12.10 -24.63
N PRO A 176 6.24 -11.65 -25.84
CA PRO A 176 5.81 -12.52 -26.93
C PRO A 176 6.91 -13.52 -27.32
N LYS A 177 6.50 -14.75 -27.61
CA LYS A 177 7.36 -15.77 -28.23
C LYS A 177 7.20 -15.70 -29.75
N ALA A 178 8.26 -16.08 -30.48
CA ALA A 178 8.20 -16.13 -31.94
C ALA A 178 7.02 -16.99 -32.44
N SER A 179 6.34 -16.48 -33.46
CA SER A 179 5.11 -17.11 -33.99
C SER A 179 5.38 -18.50 -34.55
N SER A 180 4.46 -19.43 -34.30
CA SER A 180 4.44 -20.75 -34.94
C SER A 180 3.76 -20.74 -36.33
N ASN A 181 3.26 -19.58 -36.77
CA ASN A 181 2.53 -19.45 -38.03
C ASN A 181 3.51 -19.32 -39.23
N PRO A 182 3.53 -20.27 -40.18
CA PRO A 182 4.44 -20.22 -41.34
C PRO A 182 4.09 -19.11 -42.35
N LEU A 183 2.94 -18.44 -42.21
CA LEU A 183 2.52 -17.33 -43.06
C LEU A 183 3.09 -15.96 -42.63
N CYS A 184 3.82 -15.88 -41.51
CA CYS A 184 4.37 -14.62 -41.04
C CYS A 184 5.41 -14.02 -42.01
N SER A 185 5.07 -12.85 -42.57
CA SER A 185 5.96 -12.09 -43.45
C SER A 185 7.05 -11.36 -42.65
N ARG A 186 8.25 -11.23 -43.23
CA ARG A 186 9.36 -10.50 -42.59
C ARG A 186 9.11 -8.99 -42.58
N CYS A 187 9.66 -8.32 -41.56
CA CYS A 187 9.69 -6.86 -41.50
C CYS A 187 10.44 -6.24 -42.69
N HIS A 188 10.07 -5.01 -43.06
CA HIS A 188 10.69 -4.29 -44.16
C HIS A 188 12.16 -3.93 -43.85
N THR A 189 13.03 -3.89 -44.86
CA THR A 189 14.48 -3.67 -44.70
C THR A 189 14.86 -2.28 -44.17
N SER A 190 13.92 -1.34 -44.16
CA SER A 190 14.08 -0.01 -43.54
C SER A 190 13.80 0.02 -42.04
N CYS A 191 13.24 -1.04 -41.45
CA CYS A 191 12.91 -1.06 -40.03
C CYS A 191 14.18 -1.20 -39.17
N PHE A 192 14.37 -0.30 -38.20
CA PHE A 192 15.53 -0.32 -37.31
C PHE A 192 15.60 -1.65 -36.54
N ASN A 193 16.77 -2.30 -36.54
CA ASN A 193 16.99 -3.66 -36.02
C ASN A 193 16.01 -4.75 -36.54
N GLY A 194 15.26 -4.47 -37.61
CA GLY A 194 14.19 -5.35 -38.10
C GLY A 194 12.91 -5.31 -37.25
N SER A 195 12.72 -4.31 -36.38
CA SER A 195 11.56 -4.20 -35.49
C SER A 195 10.31 -3.62 -36.19
N CYS A 196 9.22 -4.39 -36.26
CA CYS A 196 7.96 -3.96 -36.86
C CYS A 196 6.71 -4.59 -36.23
N TRP A 197 5.56 -3.94 -36.39
CA TRP A 197 4.24 -4.45 -36.00
C TRP A 197 3.55 -5.29 -37.07
N GLY A 198 4.12 -5.34 -38.28
CA GLY A 198 3.55 -6.02 -39.44
C GLY A 198 4.32 -5.73 -40.74
N PRO A 199 3.90 -6.29 -41.88
CA PRO A 199 4.61 -6.14 -43.16
C PRO A 199 4.53 -4.72 -43.74
N GLY A 200 5.60 -4.27 -44.39
CA GLY A 200 5.70 -2.97 -45.07
C GLY A 200 6.36 -1.85 -44.25
N PRO A 201 6.92 -0.81 -44.91
CA PRO A 201 7.69 0.26 -44.26
C PRO A 201 6.87 1.10 -43.28
N GLN A 202 5.57 1.26 -43.51
CA GLN A 202 4.66 1.99 -42.63
C GLN A 202 4.39 1.31 -41.27
N ASN A 203 4.78 0.03 -41.14
CA ASN A 203 4.57 -0.78 -39.94
C ASN A 203 5.85 -0.95 -39.09
N CYS A 204 6.97 -0.32 -39.46
CA CYS A 204 8.18 -0.31 -38.63
C CYS A 204 7.92 0.33 -37.24
N GLN A 205 8.62 -0.11 -36.20
CA GLN A 205 8.55 0.53 -34.89
C GLN A 205 9.16 1.95 -34.95
N THR A 206 8.41 2.95 -34.49
CA THR A 206 8.95 4.29 -34.21
C THR A 206 9.64 4.27 -32.85
N LEU A 207 10.91 4.71 -32.79
CA LEU A 207 11.68 4.79 -31.54
C LEU A 207 11.78 6.23 -31.06
N THR A 208 11.32 6.52 -29.83
CA THR A 208 11.34 7.87 -29.26
C THR A 208 12.11 7.97 -27.94
N LYS A 209 12.81 6.92 -27.52
CA LYS A 209 13.60 6.86 -26.26
C LYS A 209 14.99 6.23 -26.44
N LEU A 210 15.09 5.08 -27.10
CA LEU A 210 16.36 4.36 -27.32
C LEU A 210 17.26 5.00 -28.38
N ASN A 211 16.68 5.80 -29.28
CA ASN A 211 17.39 6.48 -30.38
C ASN A 211 17.74 7.95 -30.05
N CYS A 212 17.72 8.34 -28.79
CA CYS A 212 17.89 9.73 -28.36
C CYS A 212 19.34 10.09 -28.01
N ALA A 213 19.67 11.38 -28.14
CA ALA A 213 20.92 11.91 -27.60
C ALA A 213 20.93 11.84 -26.05
N GLN A 214 22.10 11.60 -25.46
CA GLN A 214 22.31 11.54 -23.99
C GLN A 214 21.97 12.85 -23.24
N GLN A 215 21.65 13.93 -23.96
CA GLN A 215 21.25 15.23 -23.42
C GLN A 215 19.72 15.40 -23.35
N CYS A 216 18.93 14.49 -23.92
CA CYS A 216 17.47 14.55 -23.87
C CYS A 216 16.95 14.03 -22.53
N SER A 217 16.04 14.76 -21.88
CA SER A 217 15.55 14.40 -20.53
C SER A 217 14.80 13.07 -20.48
N LYS A 218 13.99 12.75 -21.51
CA LYS A 218 13.19 11.51 -21.58
C LYS A 218 12.96 11.00 -23.01
N ARG A 219 12.47 11.87 -23.90
CA ARG A 219 11.97 11.52 -25.24
C ARG A 219 12.59 12.40 -26.33
N CYS A 220 12.59 11.92 -27.56
CA CYS A 220 13.07 12.65 -28.74
C CYS A 220 12.27 12.28 -30.01
N LYS A 221 12.45 13.06 -31.08
CA LYS A 221 12.02 12.71 -32.45
C LYS A 221 13.15 12.15 -33.33
N GLY A 222 14.38 12.07 -32.81
CA GLY A 222 15.59 11.74 -33.56
C GLY A 222 16.86 11.81 -32.70
N PRO A 223 18.02 11.42 -33.26
CA PRO A 223 19.27 11.24 -32.52
C PRO A 223 20.08 12.52 -32.29
N SER A 224 19.65 13.68 -32.80
CA SER A 224 20.33 14.95 -32.54
C SER A 224 19.90 15.53 -31.17
N PRO A 225 20.78 16.25 -30.45
CA PRO A 225 20.35 17.09 -29.32
C PRO A 225 19.29 18.14 -29.69
N SER A 226 19.19 18.52 -30.97
CA SER A 226 18.10 19.39 -31.48
C SER A 226 16.74 18.70 -31.59
N ASP A 227 16.69 17.38 -31.44
CA ASP A 227 15.50 16.54 -31.58
C ASP A 227 14.92 16.11 -30.22
N CYS A 228 15.50 16.55 -29.11
CA CYS A 228 14.97 16.32 -27.78
C CYS A 228 13.57 16.97 -27.61
N CYS A 229 12.65 16.24 -27.01
CA CYS A 229 11.33 16.73 -26.67
C CYS A 229 11.34 17.51 -25.34
N ASN A 230 10.32 18.33 -25.12
CA ASN A 230 10.05 18.89 -23.80
C ASN A 230 9.76 17.77 -22.77
N GLU A 231 10.09 18.00 -21.50
CA GLU A 231 9.99 16.99 -20.43
C GLU A 231 8.55 16.61 -20.03
N HIS A 232 7.57 17.45 -20.34
CA HIS A 232 6.14 17.15 -20.17
C HIS A 232 5.57 16.30 -21.33
N CYS A 233 6.36 15.98 -22.37
CA CYS A 233 5.95 15.07 -23.45
C CYS A 233 6.09 13.59 -23.06
N ALA A 234 5.10 12.78 -23.44
CA ALA A 234 5.07 11.34 -23.17
C ALA A 234 5.43 10.48 -24.39
N ALA A 235 4.57 10.44 -25.41
CA ALA A 235 4.77 9.59 -26.59
C ALA A 235 5.93 10.04 -27.52
N GLY A 236 6.34 11.30 -27.42
CA GLY A 236 7.27 11.96 -28.34
C GLY A 236 6.78 13.37 -28.68
N CYS A 237 7.35 13.99 -29.71
CA CYS A 237 7.06 15.37 -30.11
C CYS A 237 7.30 15.64 -31.60
N THR A 238 6.75 16.75 -32.11
CA THR A 238 7.11 17.33 -33.42
C THR A 238 8.24 18.38 -33.28
N GLY A 239 8.33 19.02 -32.11
CA GLY A 239 9.28 20.09 -31.77
C GLY A 239 9.60 20.14 -30.27
N PRO A 240 10.44 21.10 -29.84
CA PRO A 240 11.00 21.13 -28.49
C PRO A 240 10.13 21.83 -27.43
N ARG A 241 8.94 22.37 -27.79
CA ARG A 241 8.07 23.09 -26.84
C ARG A 241 7.03 22.16 -26.19
N PRO A 242 6.47 22.52 -25.02
CA PRO A 242 5.36 21.77 -24.41
C PRO A 242 4.05 21.81 -25.21
N THR A 243 3.96 22.66 -26.25
CA THR A 243 2.88 22.66 -27.27
C THR A 243 3.06 21.59 -28.35
N ASP A 244 4.26 21.04 -28.48
CA ASP A 244 4.68 20.24 -29.63
C ASP A 244 4.65 18.72 -29.33
N CYS A 245 4.17 18.34 -28.14
CA CYS A 245 4.10 16.96 -27.68
C CYS A 245 3.00 16.15 -28.41
N LEU A 246 3.27 14.87 -28.70
CA LEU A 246 2.27 13.96 -29.29
C LEU A 246 1.22 13.48 -28.28
N ALA A 247 1.59 13.48 -26.99
CA ALA A 247 0.71 13.26 -25.84
C ALA A 247 1.38 13.88 -24.60
N CYS A 248 0.60 14.46 -23.69
CA CYS A 248 1.11 15.01 -22.43
C CYS A 248 1.32 13.91 -21.38
N ARG A 249 2.41 14.01 -20.63
CA ARG A 249 2.80 13.08 -19.56
C ARG A 249 1.77 13.08 -18.43
N ASP A 250 1.51 14.26 -17.86
CA ASP A 250 0.59 14.42 -16.74
C ASP A 250 -0.70 15.09 -17.20
N PHE A 251 -0.70 16.40 -17.48
CA PHE A 251 -1.89 17.14 -17.90
C PHE A 251 -1.72 17.94 -19.20
N GLN A 252 -2.80 18.10 -19.95
CA GLN A 252 -2.95 18.99 -21.10
C GLN A 252 -3.84 20.19 -20.73
N ASP A 253 -3.30 21.39 -20.84
CA ASP A 253 -3.96 22.66 -20.52
C ASP A 253 -4.01 23.55 -21.78
N ASP A 254 -5.19 23.66 -22.41
CA ASP A 254 -5.44 24.39 -23.66
C ASP A 254 -4.44 24.10 -24.81
N GLY A 255 -3.85 22.89 -24.83
CA GLY A 255 -2.86 22.45 -25.82
C GLY A 255 -1.39 22.53 -25.34
N VAL A 256 -1.13 23.03 -24.14
CA VAL A 256 0.19 23.02 -23.49
C VAL A 256 0.26 21.85 -22.50
N CYS A 257 1.31 21.03 -22.58
CA CYS A 257 1.56 20.01 -21.56
C CYS A 257 2.15 20.64 -20.28
N LYS A 258 1.60 20.26 -19.12
CA LYS A 258 2.00 20.73 -17.78
C LYS A 258 2.03 19.57 -16.78
N ASP A 259 2.77 19.73 -15.70
CA ASP A 259 2.81 18.78 -14.57
C ASP A 259 1.55 18.86 -13.67
N SER A 260 0.84 19.99 -13.69
CA SER A 260 -0.41 20.21 -12.95
C SER A 260 -1.33 21.22 -13.65
N CYS A 261 -2.63 21.15 -13.37
CA CYS A 261 -3.58 22.18 -13.78
C CYS A 261 -3.53 23.41 -12.84
N PRO A 262 -3.91 24.61 -13.31
CA PRO A 262 -3.99 25.81 -12.47
C PRO A 262 -4.89 25.59 -11.24
N GLY A 263 -4.33 25.79 -10.04
CA GLY A 263 -5.02 25.50 -8.78
C GLY A 263 -6.28 26.35 -8.57
N LEU A 264 -7.33 25.74 -8.02
CA LEU A 264 -8.63 26.40 -7.77
C LEU A 264 -8.58 27.54 -6.73
N MET A 265 -7.59 27.51 -5.84
CA MET A 265 -7.38 28.51 -4.79
C MET A 265 -5.98 29.12 -4.95
N ARG A 266 -5.87 30.43 -4.70
CA ARG A 266 -4.63 31.21 -4.66
C ARG A 266 -4.53 31.96 -3.34
N TYR A 267 -3.34 32.19 -2.80
CA TYR A 267 -3.15 32.94 -1.56
C TYR A 267 -3.13 34.45 -1.85
N ASP A 268 -4.05 35.20 -1.24
CA ASP A 268 -4.09 36.66 -1.31
C ASP A 268 -3.13 37.27 -0.27
N PRO A 269 -2.05 37.98 -0.69
CA PRO A 269 -1.06 38.52 0.24
C PRO A 269 -1.57 39.64 1.14
N ASN A 270 -2.70 40.26 0.80
CA ASN A 270 -3.32 41.33 1.57
C ASN A 270 -4.26 40.75 2.62
N LEU A 271 -5.15 39.83 2.19
CA LEU A 271 -6.13 39.19 3.08
C LEU A 271 -5.54 38.09 3.97
N HIS A 272 -4.31 37.62 3.68
CA HIS A 272 -3.63 36.54 4.40
C HIS A 272 -4.42 35.22 4.39
N GLN A 273 -5.13 34.96 3.30
CA GLN A 273 -6.08 33.85 3.16
C GLN A 273 -6.03 33.25 1.75
N LEU A 274 -6.48 31.99 1.63
CA LEU A 274 -6.73 31.36 0.34
C LEU A 274 -8.06 31.88 -0.25
N VAL A 275 -7.98 32.56 -1.39
CA VAL A 275 -9.12 33.05 -2.18
C VAL A 275 -9.29 32.21 -3.45
N SER A 276 -10.46 32.26 -4.08
CA SER A 276 -10.69 31.58 -5.36
C SER A 276 -9.78 32.13 -6.46
N ASN A 277 -9.26 31.26 -7.33
CA ASN A 277 -8.44 31.62 -8.47
C ASN A 277 -9.31 31.78 -9.75
N PRO A 278 -9.40 32.98 -10.37
CA PRO A 278 -10.14 33.19 -11.61
C PRO A 278 -9.65 32.34 -12.80
N HIS A 279 -8.40 31.85 -12.75
CA HIS A 279 -7.80 30.99 -13.77
C HIS A 279 -7.78 29.51 -13.39
N GLY A 280 -8.32 29.14 -12.22
CA GLY A 280 -8.36 27.76 -11.72
C GLY A 280 -9.09 26.82 -12.68
N LYS A 281 -8.57 25.60 -12.82
CA LYS A 281 -9.17 24.53 -13.61
C LYS A 281 -9.21 23.22 -12.81
N TYR A 282 -10.20 22.39 -13.14
CA TYR A 282 -10.37 21.06 -12.58
C TYR A 282 -9.61 20.01 -13.39
N ASN A 283 -9.15 18.96 -12.72
CA ASN A 283 -8.48 17.82 -13.34
C ASN A 283 -9.54 16.84 -13.88
N PHE A 284 -9.64 16.67 -15.21
CA PHE A 284 -10.52 15.70 -15.84
C PHE A 284 -9.70 14.66 -16.61
N GLY A 285 -9.41 13.53 -15.96
CA GLY A 285 -8.44 12.57 -16.49
C GLY A 285 -7.06 13.21 -16.63
N ALA A 286 -6.59 13.37 -17.87
CA ALA A 286 -5.33 14.03 -18.21
C ALA A 286 -5.51 15.42 -18.86
N THR A 287 -6.67 16.07 -18.72
CA THR A 287 -6.91 17.44 -19.24
C THR A 287 -7.38 18.40 -18.15
N CYS A 288 -7.09 19.69 -18.33
CA CYS A 288 -7.52 20.76 -17.43
C CYS A 288 -8.79 21.43 -17.97
N VAL A 289 -9.89 21.38 -17.22
CA VAL A 289 -11.21 21.91 -17.64
C VAL A 289 -11.73 23.01 -16.72
N LYS A 290 -12.38 24.05 -17.26
CA LYS A 290 -12.92 25.16 -16.43
C LYS A 290 -14.10 24.75 -15.55
N SER A 291 -14.81 23.68 -15.92
CA SER A 291 -15.91 23.09 -15.16
C SER A 291 -15.94 21.58 -15.42
N CYS A 292 -16.36 20.79 -14.42
CA CYS A 292 -16.54 19.36 -14.62
C CYS A 292 -17.73 19.06 -15.55
N PRO A 293 -17.65 18.02 -16.41
CA PRO A 293 -18.77 17.62 -17.24
C PRO A 293 -20.01 17.21 -16.43
N HIS A 294 -21.19 17.29 -17.05
CA HIS A 294 -22.43 16.90 -16.39
C HIS A 294 -22.38 15.43 -15.90
N ASN A 295 -22.87 15.18 -14.68
CA ASN A 295 -22.75 13.91 -13.95
C ASN A 295 -21.33 13.50 -13.50
N TYR A 296 -20.44 14.48 -13.36
CA TYR A 296 -19.24 14.36 -12.52
C TYR A 296 -19.40 15.17 -11.23
N VAL A 297 -18.63 14.81 -10.21
CA VAL A 297 -18.57 15.45 -8.89
C VAL A 297 -17.14 15.86 -8.57
N VAL A 298 -17.00 16.95 -7.82
CA VAL A 298 -15.71 17.62 -7.52
C VAL A 298 -15.13 17.09 -6.21
N THR A 299 -13.86 16.68 -6.22
CA THR A 299 -13.12 16.36 -4.98
C THR A 299 -12.50 17.62 -4.34
N ASP A 300 -12.16 17.55 -3.04
CA ASP A 300 -11.37 18.56 -2.31
C ASP A 300 -10.13 19.06 -3.07
N HIS A 301 -9.53 18.19 -3.89
CA HIS A 301 -8.31 18.46 -4.67
C HIS A 301 -8.58 18.92 -6.11
N GLY A 302 -9.82 19.28 -6.43
CA GLY A 302 -10.21 19.82 -7.73
C GLY A 302 -10.27 18.80 -8.88
N ALA A 303 -10.40 17.50 -8.58
CA ALA A 303 -10.58 16.49 -9.63
C ALA A 303 -12.06 16.21 -9.91
N CYS A 304 -12.40 16.02 -11.19
CA CYS A 304 -13.71 15.59 -11.66
C CYS A 304 -13.80 14.05 -11.62
N VAL A 305 -14.54 13.49 -10.65
CA VAL A 305 -14.76 12.04 -10.51
C VAL A 305 -16.23 11.67 -10.74
N ARG A 306 -16.56 10.40 -10.97
CA ARG A 306 -17.95 9.96 -11.23
C ARG A 306 -18.74 9.65 -9.95
N THR A 307 -18.03 9.36 -8.87
CA THR A 307 -18.55 9.00 -7.54
C THR A 307 -17.49 9.39 -6.51
N CYS A 308 -17.91 9.75 -5.30
CA CYS A 308 -16.99 10.09 -4.21
C CYS A 308 -16.20 8.88 -3.67
N SER A 309 -15.08 9.14 -3.00
CA SER A 309 -14.28 8.11 -2.32
C SER A 309 -15.02 7.53 -1.11
N GLY A 310 -14.63 6.34 -0.63
CA GLY A 310 -15.33 5.62 0.46
C GLY A 310 -15.43 6.36 1.80
N ASN A 311 -14.65 7.43 2.01
CA ASN A 311 -14.68 8.28 3.22
C ASN A 311 -15.31 9.67 2.95
N THR A 312 -16.00 9.82 1.81
CA THR A 312 -16.63 11.07 1.35
C THR A 312 -18.01 10.80 0.73
N TYR A 313 -18.92 11.76 0.77
CA TYR A 313 -20.28 11.65 0.22
C TYR A 313 -20.64 12.84 -0.67
N GLU A 314 -21.59 12.64 -1.59
CA GLU A 314 -22.03 13.67 -2.52
C GLU A 314 -22.91 14.72 -1.82
N VAL A 315 -22.52 15.99 -1.95
CA VAL A 315 -23.25 17.18 -1.49
C VAL A 315 -23.37 18.14 -2.66
N ASP A 316 -24.53 18.80 -2.81
CA ASP A 316 -24.67 19.92 -3.75
C ASP A 316 -24.41 21.24 -3.01
N GLU A 317 -23.33 21.93 -3.38
CA GLU A 317 -23.00 23.25 -2.87
C GLU A 317 -23.04 24.27 -4.02
N GLY A 318 -24.11 25.08 -4.06
CA GLY A 318 -24.24 26.16 -5.04
C GLY A 318 -24.47 25.69 -6.49
N GLY A 319 -25.02 24.49 -6.70
CA GLY A 319 -25.20 23.91 -8.03
C GLY A 319 -23.99 23.10 -8.52
N VAL A 320 -22.95 22.96 -7.69
CA VAL A 320 -21.80 22.09 -7.95
C VAL A 320 -21.84 20.92 -6.97
N ARG A 321 -21.95 19.70 -7.52
CA ARG A 321 -21.81 18.48 -6.73
C ARG A 321 -20.35 18.29 -6.30
N LYS A 322 -20.12 18.19 -4.99
CA LYS A 322 -18.81 18.01 -4.36
C LYS A 322 -18.80 16.74 -3.49
N CYS A 323 -17.60 16.27 -3.17
CA CYS A 323 -17.37 15.16 -2.25
C CYS A 323 -16.97 15.66 -0.86
N ALA A 324 -17.95 15.90 0.01
CA ALA A 324 -17.69 16.27 1.40
C ALA A 324 -17.18 15.08 2.22
N LYS A 325 -16.32 15.32 3.21
CA LYS A 325 -15.86 14.29 4.16
C LYS A 325 -16.98 13.88 5.11
N CYS A 326 -16.97 12.61 5.50
CA CYS A 326 -17.98 12.04 6.40
C CYS A 326 -17.61 12.26 7.87
N ASP A 327 -18.55 12.78 8.68
CA ASP A 327 -18.43 12.86 10.14
C ASP A 327 -18.61 11.48 10.78
N GLY A 328 -17.50 10.71 10.77
CA GLY A 328 -17.47 9.30 11.15
C GLY A 328 -17.72 8.38 9.96
N LEU A 329 -18.55 7.35 10.13
CA LEU A 329 -18.94 6.46 9.04
C LEU A 329 -19.84 7.17 8.04
N CYS A 330 -19.56 6.99 6.75
CA CYS A 330 -20.32 7.64 5.68
C CYS A 330 -21.81 7.23 5.64
N PRO A 331 -22.68 8.05 5.02
CA PRO A 331 -24.11 7.78 4.80
C PRO A 331 -24.47 6.48 4.04
N LYS A 332 -24.26 5.30 4.63
CA LYS A 332 -24.69 4.01 4.10
C LYS A 332 -26.17 3.79 4.43
N VAL A 333 -27.02 3.90 3.40
CA VAL A 333 -28.42 3.50 3.46
C VAL A 333 -28.54 1.98 3.30
N CYS A 334 -29.25 1.34 4.21
CA CYS A 334 -29.47 -0.12 4.20
C CYS A 334 -30.96 -0.44 4.34
N ASN A 335 -31.40 -1.54 3.74
CA ASN A 335 -32.79 -1.97 3.82
C ASN A 335 -33.11 -2.53 5.22
N GLY A 336 -34.20 -2.08 5.81
CA GLY A 336 -34.79 -2.66 7.03
C GLY A 336 -35.87 -3.69 6.70
N ILE A 337 -36.43 -4.31 7.73
CA ILE A 337 -37.54 -5.25 7.64
C ILE A 337 -38.72 -4.61 6.88
N GLY A 338 -39.23 -5.29 5.86
CA GLY A 338 -40.26 -4.76 4.97
C GLY A 338 -39.74 -3.88 3.83
N SER A 339 -38.44 -3.92 3.50
CA SER A 339 -37.87 -3.24 2.34
C SER A 339 -36.76 -4.06 1.67
N GLY A 340 -36.60 -3.91 0.35
CA GLY A 340 -35.58 -4.58 -0.46
C GLY A 340 -35.52 -6.10 -0.23
N GLU A 341 -34.33 -6.63 -0.04
CA GLU A 341 -34.05 -8.05 0.25
C GLU A 341 -34.77 -8.55 1.53
N LEU A 342 -35.08 -7.66 2.48
CA LEU A 342 -35.75 -7.97 3.75
C LEU A 342 -37.27 -7.75 3.70
N THR A 343 -37.86 -7.64 2.50
CA THR A 343 -39.33 -7.48 2.32
C THR A 343 -40.13 -8.67 2.88
N HIS A 344 -39.58 -9.89 2.80
CA HIS A 344 -40.23 -11.12 3.30
C HIS A 344 -39.70 -11.58 4.67
N ALA A 345 -38.73 -10.88 5.26
CA ALA A 345 -38.20 -11.23 6.58
C ALA A 345 -39.19 -10.83 7.68
N LEU A 346 -39.48 -11.72 8.63
CA LEU A 346 -40.43 -11.44 9.71
C LEU A 346 -39.82 -10.59 10.85
N SER A 347 -38.49 -10.69 11.01
CA SER A 347 -37.70 -10.01 12.04
C SER A 347 -36.21 -10.01 11.67
N ILE A 348 -35.40 -9.25 12.40
CA ILE A 348 -33.94 -9.38 12.36
C ILE A 348 -33.54 -10.66 13.09
N ASN A 349 -32.57 -11.41 12.56
CA ASN A 349 -32.11 -12.68 13.10
C ASN A 349 -30.62 -12.91 12.82
N ALA A 350 -30.03 -13.97 13.40
CA ALA A 350 -28.62 -14.29 13.25
C ALA A 350 -28.14 -14.45 11.79
N THR A 351 -29.04 -14.81 10.87
CA THR A 351 -28.75 -14.99 9.44
C THR A 351 -28.72 -13.66 8.68
N ASN A 352 -29.60 -12.71 9.01
CA ASN A 352 -29.72 -11.44 8.28
C ASN A 352 -29.04 -10.23 8.95
N ILE A 353 -28.68 -10.32 10.24
CA ILE A 353 -28.09 -9.19 11.00
C ILE A 353 -26.79 -8.64 10.36
N GLY A 354 -26.06 -9.46 9.60
CA GLY A 354 -24.87 -9.04 8.85
C GLY A 354 -25.12 -7.97 7.78
N SER A 355 -26.33 -7.85 7.22
CA SER A 355 -26.64 -6.81 6.21
C SER A 355 -26.59 -5.39 6.78
N PHE A 356 -26.74 -5.27 8.11
CA PHE A 356 -26.75 -4.00 8.84
C PHE A 356 -25.35 -3.46 9.15
N LYS A 357 -24.26 -4.16 8.77
CA LYS A 357 -22.89 -3.76 9.08
C LYS A 357 -22.53 -2.40 8.44
N ASN A 358 -22.03 -1.48 9.27
CA ASN A 358 -21.66 -0.10 8.93
C ASN A 358 -22.83 0.73 8.35
N CYS A 359 -24.08 0.40 8.67
CA CYS A 359 -25.25 1.13 8.19
C CYS A 359 -25.55 2.32 9.11
N THR A 360 -25.66 3.52 8.53
CA THR A 360 -26.00 4.74 9.29
C THR A 360 -27.46 5.13 9.15
N LYS A 361 -28.15 4.64 8.12
CA LYS A 361 -29.57 4.92 7.84
C LYS A 361 -30.32 3.67 7.41
N ILE A 362 -31.35 3.30 8.17
CA ILE A 362 -32.19 2.12 7.89
C ILE A 362 -33.46 2.54 7.17
N ASN A 363 -33.56 2.17 5.90
CA ASN A 363 -34.76 2.34 5.08
C ASN A 363 -35.70 1.15 5.28
N GLY A 364 -36.64 1.27 6.21
CA GLY A 364 -37.53 0.19 6.63
C GLY A 364 -37.67 0.15 8.15
N ASN A 365 -38.01 -1.02 8.68
CA ASN A 365 -38.29 -1.21 10.11
C ASN A 365 -37.19 -2.04 10.80
N ILE A 366 -37.08 -1.91 12.12
CA ILE A 366 -36.28 -2.79 12.98
C ILE A 366 -37.25 -3.54 13.90
N ALA A 367 -37.23 -4.87 13.83
CA ALA A 367 -38.10 -5.74 14.61
C ALA A 367 -37.30 -6.87 15.25
N LEU A 368 -37.29 -6.91 16.58
CA LEU A 368 -36.67 -7.95 17.42
C LEU A 368 -37.75 -8.63 18.25
N ILE A 369 -37.89 -9.94 18.08
CA ILE A 369 -38.92 -10.80 18.69
C ILE A 369 -38.27 -12.07 19.24
N HIS A 370 -39.05 -12.98 19.83
CA HIS A 370 -38.51 -14.19 20.47
C HIS A 370 -37.57 -15.00 19.56
N THR A 371 -37.96 -15.23 18.30
CA THR A 371 -37.14 -15.95 17.30
C THR A 371 -35.91 -15.18 16.80
N SER A 372 -35.84 -13.86 17.02
CA SER A 372 -34.64 -13.07 16.73
C SER A 372 -33.48 -13.46 17.63
N ILE A 373 -33.75 -13.63 18.93
CA ILE A 373 -32.73 -13.90 19.95
C ILE A 373 -32.53 -15.41 20.13
N HIS A 374 -33.62 -16.17 20.26
CA HIS A 374 -33.57 -17.61 20.55
C HIS A 374 -33.37 -18.50 19.31
N GLY A 375 -33.43 -17.92 18.10
CA GLY A 375 -33.43 -18.66 16.84
C GLY A 375 -34.81 -19.22 16.47
N ASP A 376 -34.86 -19.93 15.35
CA ASP A 376 -36.07 -20.62 14.88
C ASP A 376 -35.71 -21.95 14.20
N PRO A 377 -36.09 -23.11 14.79
CA PRO A 377 -35.88 -24.42 14.18
C PRO A 377 -36.56 -24.61 12.82
N PHE A 378 -37.68 -23.94 12.53
CA PHE A 378 -38.43 -24.14 11.28
C PHE A 378 -37.68 -23.56 10.08
N THR A 379 -37.23 -22.30 10.18
CA THR A 379 -36.35 -21.68 9.16
C THR A 379 -34.88 -22.12 9.27
N LYS A 380 -34.53 -22.99 10.23
CA LYS A 380 -33.15 -23.37 10.60
C LYS A 380 -32.27 -22.17 10.97
N THR A 381 -32.89 -21.11 11.49
CA THR A 381 -32.20 -19.90 11.96
C THR A 381 -31.53 -20.18 13.31
N PRO A 382 -30.20 -20.03 13.44
CA PRO A 382 -29.51 -20.27 14.71
C PRO A 382 -29.84 -19.20 15.76
N LYS A 383 -29.56 -19.51 17.03
CA LYS A 383 -29.61 -18.54 18.12
C LYS A 383 -28.65 -17.38 17.84
N MET A 384 -29.07 -16.15 18.12
CA MET A 384 -28.23 -14.96 17.96
C MET A 384 -27.25 -14.83 19.13
N ASP A 385 -26.00 -14.47 18.81
CA ASP A 385 -25.03 -14.01 19.80
C ASP A 385 -25.35 -12.53 20.14
N PRO A 386 -25.55 -12.17 21.42
CA PRO A 386 -25.82 -10.79 21.84
C PRO A 386 -24.84 -9.76 21.28
N ALA A 387 -23.55 -10.12 21.12
CA ALA A 387 -22.54 -9.23 20.56
C ALA A 387 -22.81 -8.82 19.10
N GLN A 388 -23.66 -9.56 18.36
CA GLN A 388 -24.06 -9.21 17.00
C GLN A 388 -24.97 -7.97 16.96
N LEU A 389 -25.66 -7.63 18.06
CA LEU A 389 -26.54 -6.45 18.12
C LEU A 389 -25.76 -5.14 18.02
N ASP A 390 -24.48 -5.10 18.42
CA ASP A 390 -23.61 -3.92 18.32
C ASP A 390 -23.45 -3.39 16.89
N VAL A 391 -23.84 -4.17 15.87
CA VAL A 391 -23.98 -3.71 14.48
C VAL A 391 -24.85 -2.44 14.37
N PHE A 392 -25.81 -2.24 15.28
CA PHE A 392 -26.71 -1.10 15.27
C PHE A 392 -26.09 0.18 15.85
N LYS A 393 -24.93 0.13 16.52
CA LYS A 393 -24.28 1.32 17.10
C LYS A 393 -23.90 2.36 16.06
N THR A 394 -23.86 1.99 14.78
CA THR A 394 -23.60 2.91 13.67
C THR A 394 -24.85 3.61 13.14
N VAL A 395 -26.06 3.19 13.52
CA VAL A 395 -27.34 3.71 13.00
C VAL A 395 -27.73 5.03 13.67
N LYS A 396 -27.89 6.08 12.85
CA LYS A 396 -28.38 7.41 13.25
C LYS A 396 -29.84 7.67 12.87
N GLU A 397 -30.36 7.05 11.80
CA GLU A 397 -31.76 7.23 11.35
C GLU A 397 -32.47 5.91 11.04
N ILE A 398 -33.71 5.75 11.52
CA ILE A 398 -34.66 4.71 11.09
C ILE A 398 -35.85 5.37 10.39
N THR A 399 -36.17 4.96 9.15
CA THR A 399 -37.30 5.57 8.41
C THR A 399 -38.67 5.03 8.82
N GLY A 400 -38.74 3.78 9.28
CA GLY A 400 -39.94 3.10 9.75
C GLY A 400 -40.09 3.12 11.27
N TYR A 401 -40.42 1.97 11.86
CA TYR A 401 -40.56 1.77 13.31
C TYR A 401 -39.43 0.92 13.92
N LEU A 402 -39.22 1.08 15.22
CA LEU A 402 -38.39 0.22 16.08
C LEU A 402 -39.30 -0.57 17.05
N TRP A 403 -39.16 -1.89 17.08
CA TRP A 403 -40.06 -2.78 17.82
C TRP A 403 -39.28 -3.91 18.49
N ILE A 404 -39.27 -3.95 19.82
CA ILE A 404 -38.50 -4.90 20.63
C ILE A 404 -39.44 -5.59 21.63
N GLN A 405 -39.55 -6.91 21.51
CA GLN A 405 -40.34 -7.79 22.39
C GLN A 405 -39.52 -8.87 23.10
N THR A 406 -38.22 -8.96 22.78
CA THR A 406 -37.29 -9.90 23.41
C THR A 406 -35.89 -9.31 23.31
N TRP A 407 -35.09 -9.47 24.36
CA TRP A 407 -33.75 -8.91 24.47
C TRP A 407 -32.84 -9.90 25.23
N PRO A 408 -31.51 -9.91 25.00
CA PRO A 408 -30.62 -10.79 25.74
C PRO A 408 -30.53 -10.42 27.23
N ALA A 409 -30.72 -11.38 28.12
CA ALA A 409 -30.54 -11.20 29.57
C ALA A 409 -29.09 -10.87 30.00
N SER A 410 -28.14 -10.85 29.07
CA SER A 410 -26.76 -10.39 29.26
C SER A 410 -26.58 -8.89 28.98
N MET A 411 -27.64 -8.15 28.62
CA MET A 411 -27.61 -6.73 28.26
C MET A 411 -28.73 -5.98 28.98
N ASN A 412 -28.38 -5.14 29.96
CA ASN A 412 -29.34 -4.43 30.80
C ASN A 412 -29.88 -3.12 30.20
N SER A 413 -29.56 -2.80 28.94
CA SER A 413 -30.03 -1.59 28.25
C SER A 413 -30.04 -1.76 26.73
N LEU A 414 -30.63 -0.80 26.00
CA LEU A 414 -30.66 -0.77 24.54
C LEU A 414 -29.44 -0.02 23.96
N SER A 415 -28.27 -0.14 24.60
CA SER A 415 -27.02 0.51 24.20
C SER A 415 -26.56 0.25 22.75
N PRO A 416 -26.94 -0.84 22.04
CA PRO A 416 -26.73 -0.94 20.60
C PRO A 416 -27.44 0.14 19.76
N PHE A 417 -28.35 0.92 20.34
CA PHE A 417 -29.02 2.06 19.70
C PHE A 417 -28.66 3.42 20.34
N GLU A 418 -27.56 3.50 21.10
CA GLU A 418 -27.11 4.72 21.81
C GLU A 418 -26.93 5.96 20.91
N ASN A 419 -26.59 5.74 19.64
CA ASN A 419 -26.33 6.78 18.62
C ASN A 419 -27.53 7.05 17.69
N LEU A 420 -28.70 6.45 17.95
CA LEU A 420 -29.91 6.64 17.15
C LEU A 420 -30.50 8.04 17.38
N GLU A 421 -30.47 8.91 16.37
CA GLU A 421 -30.90 10.30 16.48
C GLU A 421 -32.39 10.50 16.13
N ILE A 422 -32.90 9.79 15.12
CA ILE A 422 -34.24 10.02 14.56
C ILE A 422 -34.97 8.71 14.22
N ILE A 423 -36.22 8.58 14.68
CA ILE A 423 -37.19 7.57 14.22
C ILE A 423 -38.30 8.27 13.44
N ARG A 424 -38.36 8.09 12.11
CA ARG A 424 -39.31 8.84 11.27
C ARG A 424 -40.73 8.29 11.25
N GLY A 425 -40.95 7.04 11.67
CA GLY A 425 -42.28 6.46 11.78
C GLY A 425 -43.10 6.45 10.49
N ARG A 426 -42.47 6.45 9.30
CA ARG A 426 -43.19 6.47 8.02
C ARG A 426 -44.12 5.26 7.91
N THR A 427 -43.58 4.08 8.21
CA THR A 427 -44.31 2.86 8.54
C THR A 427 -44.45 2.71 10.05
N LYS A 428 -45.62 2.21 10.51
CA LYS A 428 -46.01 2.06 11.93
C LYS A 428 -46.68 0.70 12.15
N ARG A 429 -46.53 0.10 13.34
CA ARG A 429 -47.18 -1.17 13.71
C ARG A 429 -48.25 -0.91 14.77
N GLY A 430 -49.52 -0.94 14.36
CA GLY A 430 -50.65 -0.63 15.25
C GLY A 430 -50.61 0.80 15.79
N GLY A 431 -50.37 1.78 14.92
CA GLY A 431 -50.20 3.20 15.28
C GLY A 431 -48.81 3.58 15.80
N ARG A 432 -48.06 2.62 16.35
CA ARG A 432 -46.80 2.86 17.06
C ARG A 432 -45.57 2.87 16.16
N SER A 433 -44.60 3.72 16.50
CA SER A 433 -43.28 3.85 15.86
C SER A 433 -42.12 3.42 16.77
N LEU A 434 -42.31 3.41 18.09
CA LEU A 434 -41.37 2.80 19.05
C LEU A 434 -42.14 1.91 20.04
N VAL A 435 -41.74 0.65 20.16
CA VAL A 435 -42.31 -0.29 21.14
C VAL A 435 -41.21 -1.07 21.84
N VAL A 436 -41.25 -1.07 23.18
CA VAL A 436 -40.33 -1.78 24.08
C VAL A 436 -41.18 -2.48 25.15
N THR A 437 -41.25 -3.80 25.13
CA THR A 437 -42.14 -4.53 26.06
C THR A 437 -41.64 -5.92 26.44
N GLN A 438 -41.92 -6.33 27.68
CA GLN A 438 -41.54 -7.62 28.26
C GLN A 438 -40.02 -7.86 28.26
N LEU A 439 -39.25 -6.79 28.49
CA LEU A 439 -37.80 -6.83 28.57
C LEU A 439 -37.30 -6.77 30.02
N ASP A 440 -36.18 -7.44 30.25
CA ASP A 440 -35.43 -7.41 31.49
C ASP A 440 -34.22 -6.47 31.33
N ILE A 441 -34.48 -5.16 31.48
CA ILE A 441 -33.52 -4.06 31.30
C ILE A 441 -33.73 -3.01 32.39
N ASP A 442 -32.64 -2.38 32.83
CA ASP A 442 -32.61 -1.36 33.89
C ASP A 442 -32.93 0.05 33.35
N TYR A 443 -32.46 0.36 32.14
CA TYR A 443 -32.61 1.67 31.50
C TYR A 443 -32.62 1.56 29.96
N LEU A 444 -33.10 2.61 29.28
CA LEU A 444 -33.22 2.58 27.80
C LEU A 444 -31.88 2.89 27.11
N GLY A 445 -31.14 3.91 27.55
CA GLY A 445 -29.81 4.22 27.01
C GLY A 445 -29.78 4.86 25.61
N LEU A 446 -30.91 5.37 25.12
CA LEU A 446 -31.04 5.98 23.78
C LEU A 446 -30.49 7.42 23.71
N ARG A 447 -29.28 7.66 24.25
CA ARG A 447 -28.79 9.02 24.58
C ARG A 447 -28.82 10.04 23.44
N SER A 448 -28.66 9.61 22.18
CA SER A 448 -28.67 10.51 21.02
C SER A 448 -30.05 10.84 20.46
N LEU A 449 -31.13 10.23 20.95
CA LEU A 449 -32.47 10.32 20.34
C LEU A 449 -33.09 11.71 20.55
N LYS A 450 -33.31 12.42 19.44
CA LYS A 450 -33.81 13.82 19.39
C LYS A 450 -35.22 13.93 18.83
N GLU A 451 -35.62 13.02 17.93
CA GLU A 451 -36.89 13.16 17.19
C GLU A 451 -37.58 11.80 16.96
N ILE A 452 -38.87 11.73 17.29
CA ILE A 452 -39.80 10.71 16.81
C ILE A 452 -40.83 11.41 15.92
N SER A 453 -40.56 11.46 14.61
CA SER A 453 -41.31 12.30 13.67
C SER A 453 -42.80 11.95 13.64
N ASP A 454 -43.16 10.66 13.68
CA ASP A 454 -44.53 10.17 13.57
C ASP A 454 -44.75 8.87 14.35
N GLY A 455 -46.00 8.59 14.71
CA GLY A 455 -46.43 7.41 15.47
C GLY A 455 -46.31 7.52 16.99
N ASP A 456 -47.04 6.64 17.67
CA ASP A 456 -47.08 6.54 19.14
C ASP A 456 -45.90 5.72 19.72
N VAL A 457 -45.62 5.93 21.01
CA VAL A 457 -44.63 5.18 21.78
C VAL A 457 -45.32 4.27 22.80
N ALA A 458 -44.82 3.04 22.97
CA ALA A 458 -45.27 2.15 24.05
C ALA A 458 -44.09 1.49 24.78
N ILE A 459 -43.94 1.80 26.08
CA ILE A 459 -42.92 1.23 26.98
C ILE A 459 -43.64 0.52 28.13
N LEU A 460 -43.87 -0.80 27.98
CA LEU A 460 -44.85 -1.54 28.80
C LEU A 460 -44.32 -2.87 29.34
N LYS A 461 -44.63 -3.21 30.59
CA LYS A 461 -44.36 -4.53 31.20
C LYS A 461 -42.86 -4.88 31.31
N ASN A 462 -42.02 -3.91 31.67
CA ASN A 462 -40.57 -4.10 31.84
C ASN A 462 -40.22 -3.89 33.33
N GLN A 463 -40.19 -4.96 34.12
CA GLN A 463 -40.30 -4.86 35.59
C GLN A 463 -39.15 -4.10 36.28
N ASN A 464 -37.93 -4.20 35.73
CA ASN A 464 -36.73 -3.53 36.26
C ASN A 464 -36.45 -2.15 35.62
N LEU A 465 -37.25 -1.76 34.62
CA LEU A 465 -36.95 -0.59 33.79
C LEU A 465 -37.30 0.74 34.48
N CYS A 466 -36.25 1.48 34.83
CA CYS A 466 -36.30 2.82 35.42
C CYS A 466 -36.24 3.94 34.36
N TYR A 467 -36.28 5.19 34.84
CA TYR A 467 -36.13 6.42 34.03
C TYR A 467 -37.24 6.73 33.00
N THR A 468 -38.32 5.93 32.93
CA THR A 468 -39.40 6.08 31.93
C THR A 468 -40.43 7.17 32.27
N ASN A 469 -40.01 8.41 32.51
CA ASN A 469 -40.97 9.51 32.75
C ASN A 469 -41.83 9.78 31.50
N LYS A 470 -43.16 9.74 31.65
CA LYS A 470 -44.12 9.97 30.55
C LYS A 470 -43.97 11.36 29.92
N ASN A 471 -43.65 12.38 30.73
CA ASN A 471 -43.59 13.78 30.29
C ASN A 471 -42.35 14.10 29.44
N HIS A 472 -41.32 13.25 29.46
CA HIS A 472 -40.15 13.45 28.60
C HIS A 472 -40.50 13.17 27.12
N TRP A 473 -41.26 12.11 26.83
CA TRP A 473 -41.58 11.70 25.45
C TRP A 473 -42.29 12.79 24.63
N THR A 474 -43.07 13.66 25.26
CA THR A 474 -43.71 14.80 24.57
C THR A 474 -42.74 15.83 24.01
N GLY A 475 -41.49 15.88 24.50
CA GLY A 475 -40.43 16.71 23.92
C GLY A 475 -39.84 16.16 22.62
N LEU A 476 -40.03 14.86 22.33
CA LEU A 476 -39.52 14.19 21.13
C LEU A 476 -40.54 14.16 19.97
N PHE A 477 -41.79 14.59 20.20
CA PHE A 477 -42.88 14.47 19.23
C PHE A 477 -43.07 15.71 18.37
N ILE A 478 -43.06 15.53 17.05
CA ILE A 478 -43.32 16.60 16.07
C ILE A 478 -44.82 16.91 15.93
N SER A 479 -45.72 15.97 16.27
CA SER A 479 -47.17 16.19 16.19
C SER A 479 -47.86 15.99 17.54
N ALA A 480 -48.65 16.99 17.96
CA ALA A 480 -49.50 16.95 19.15
C ALA A 480 -50.61 15.87 19.15
N LYS A 481 -50.70 15.05 18.09
CA LYS A 481 -51.55 13.84 18.05
C LYS A 481 -50.83 12.58 18.54
N GLN A 482 -49.51 12.60 18.69
CA GLN A 482 -48.70 11.46 19.15
C GLN A 482 -48.78 11.32 20.67
N SER A 483 -48.78 10.07 21.14
CA SER A 483 -48.92 9.73 22.56
C SER A 483 -47.88 8.72 23.03
N ALA A 484 -47.52 8.82 24.31
CA ALA A 484 -46.66 7.84 24.99
C ALA A 484 -47.50 7.01 25.98
N THR A 485 -47.53 5.70 25.77
CA THR A 485 -48.16 4.73 26.68
C THR A 485 -47.07 4.08 27.52
N VAL A 486 -46.97 4.47 28.79
CA VAL A 486 -45.96 3.97 29.73
C VAL A 486 -46.67 3.44 30.98
N GLY A 487 -46.31 2.25 31.44
CA GLY A 487 -46.96 1.57 32.57
C GLY A 487 -46.50 0.11 32.72
N GLU A 488 -46.80 -0.50 33.87
CA GLU A 488 -46.33 -1.86 34.23
C GLU A 488 -44.79 -2.00 34.22
N ASN A 489 -44.05 -0.91 34.45
CA ASN A 489 -42.58 -0.91 34.63
C ASN A 489 -42.21 -0.69 36.11
N ALA A 490 -40.91 -0.55 36.42
CA ALA A 490 -40.42 -0.29 37.77
C ALA A 490 -41.09 0.94 38.42
N ASN A 491 -41.31 0.89 39.74
CA ASN A 491 -41.90 2.01 40.47
C ASN A 491 -40.87 3.15 40.64
N ALA A 492 -41.29 4.39 40.42
CA ALA A 492 -40.42 5.57 40.48
C ALA A 492 -39.76 5.76 41.86
N THR A 493 -40.39 5.28 42.94
CA THR A 493 -39.84 5.34 44.30
C THR A 493 -38.76 4.29 44.60
N SER A 494 -38.61 3.27 43.75
CA SER A 494 -37.56 2.24 43.85
C SER A 494 -36.41 2.46 42.86
N CYS A 495 -36.53 3.44 41.96
CA CYS A 495 -35.51 3.76 40.97
C CYS A 495 -34.46 4.74 41.50
N ALA A 496 -33.23 4.63 41.01
CA ALA A 496 -32.21 5.65 41.20
C ALA A 496 -32.56 6.94 40.42
N LEU A 497 -32.14 8.09 40.95
CA LEU A 497 -32.28 9.38 40.25
C LEU A 497 -31.25 9.53 39.12
N CYS A 498 -31.45 10.56 38.29
CA CYS A 498 -30.48 11.02 37.29
C CYS A 498 -29.23 11.63 37.96
N ASP A 499 -28.14 11.76 37.21
CA ASP A 499 -26.91 12.38 37.71
C ASP A 499 -27.15 13.85 38.09
N ARG A 500 -26.51 14.30 39.17
CA ARG A 500 -26.51 15.71 39.66
C ARG A 500 -26.01 16.75 38.64
N LYS A 501 -25.52 16.33 37.47
CA LYS A 501 -25.03 17.15 36.34
C LYS A 501 -26.08 17.37 35.25
N CYS A 502 -27.15 16.57 35.22
CA CYS A 502 -28.31 16.83 34.39
C CYS A 502 -29.04 18.09 34.88
N THR A 503 -29.89 18.67 34.03
CA THR A 503 -30.96 19.58 34.47
C THR A 503 -32.00 18.85 35.34
N GLU A 504 -33.04 19.55 35.83
CA GLU A 504 -34.17 18.90 36.53
C GLU A 504 -35.06 18.04 35.59
N ASP A 505 -34.74 18.02 34.30
CA ASP A 505 -35.30 17.09 33.33
C ASP A 505 -34.88 15.64 33.62
N SER A 506 -35.51 14.70 32.92
CA SER A 506 -35.19 13.27 33.07
C SER A 506 -33.86 12.89 32.39
N CYS A 507 -33.55 11.60 32.33
CA CYS A 507 -32.36 11.05 31.67
C CYS A 507 -32.70 9.70 31.03
N TRP A 508 -31.81 9.19 30.17
CA TRP A 508 -31.95 7.89 29.51
C TRP A 508 -31.47 6.69 30.34
N GLY A 509 -30.78 6.96 31.45
CA GLY A 509 -30.10 5.98 32.29
C GLY A 509 -29.20 6.67 33.34
N PRO A 510 -28.41 5.90 34.10
CA PRO A 510 -27.46 6.44 35.07
C PRO A 510 -26.24 7.09 34.39
N GLY A 511 -25.68 8.13 35.01
CA GLY A 511 -24.43 8.77 34.59
C GLY A 511 -24.59 10.09 33.80
N PRO A 512 -23.50 10.86 33.65
CA PRO A 512 -23.53 12.20 33.07
C PRO A 512 -23.61 12.25 31.53
N ASP A 513 -23.46 11.14 30.82
CA ASP A 513 -23.64 11.02 29.36
C ASP A 513 -25.07 10.60 28.97
N MET A 514 -25.95 10.40 29.96
CA MET A 514 -27.35 9.99 29.76
C MET A 514 -28.37 11.13 29.96
N CYS A 515 -27.92 12.36 30.25
CA CYS A 515 -28.78 13.54 30.43
C CYS A 515 -29.36 14.04 29.10
N PHE A 516 -30.59 14.59 29.09
CA PHE A 516 -31.10 15.35 27.92
C PHE A 516 -30.37 16.68 27.73
N ALA A 517 -30.07 17.36 28.84
CA ALA A 517 -29.36 18.61 28.87
C ALA A 517 -28.44 18.64 30.09
N CYS A 518 -27.25 19.23 29.92
CA CYS A 518 -26.33 19.49 31.00
C CYS A 518 -26.73 20.78 31.73
N ARG A 519 -26.76 20.75 33.06
CA ARG A 519 -27.02 21.94 33.87
C ARG A 519 -25.97 23.02 33.58
N ASP A 520 -24.71 22.62 33.63
CA ASP A 520 -23.56 23.53 33.58
C ASP A 520 -22.95 23.53 32.16
N TYR A 521 -22.13 22.53 31.81
CA TYR A 521 -21.47 22.40 30.50
C TYR A 521 -21.52 20.97 29.94
N SER A 522 -21.33 20.83 28.62
CA SER A 522 -21.14 19.54 27.93
C SER A 522 -19.76 19.41 27.30
N ARG A 523 -19.12 18.24 27.43
CA ARG A 523 -17.86 17.87 26.75
C ARG A 523 -18.09 16.54 26.04
N GLY A 524 -18.01 16.53 24.71
CA GLY A 524 -18.18 15.31 23.90
C GLY A 524 -19.54 14.60 24.07
N GLY A 525 -20.57 15.30 24.55
CA GLY A 525 -21.88 14.72 24.88
C GLY A 525 -22.06 14.33 26.36
N SER A 526 -21.00 14.31 27.17
CA SER A 526 -21.07 14.08 28.62
C SER A 526 -21.12 15.39 29.40
N CYS A 527 -21.92 15.45 30.46
CA CYS A 527 -22.07 16.65 31.28
C CYS A 527 -20.94 16.84 32.29
N VAL A 528 -20.40 18.06 32.38
CA VAL A 528 -19.26 18.42 33.23
C VAL A 528 -19.54 19.70 34.03
N ASP A 529 -18.91 19.83 35.21
CA ASP A 529 -19.14 21.00 36.09
C ASP A 529 -18.40 22.25 35.56
N SER A 530 -17.33 22.08 34.78
CA SER A 530 -16.51 23.14 34.20
C SER A 530 -15.73 22.67 32.96
N CYS A 531 -15.35 23.63 32.10
CA CYS A 531 -14.41 23.43 30.98
C CYS A 531 -12.98 23.88 31.37
N ASN A 532 -11.97 23.37 30.66
CA ASN A 532 -10.54 23.57 30.87
C ASN A 532 -10.04 24.93 30.33
N ILE A 533 -10.64 26.03 30.80
CA ILE A 533 -10.38 27.38 30.28
C ILE A 533 -9.04 27.93 30.79
N LEU A 534 -8.80 27.82 32.10
CA LEU A 534 -7.66 28.43 32.81
C LEU A 534 -6.57 27.43 33.18
N GLU A 535 -6.95 26.16 33.34
CA GLU A 535 -6.14 25.02 33.80
C GLU A 535 -6.63 23.74 33.09
N GLY A 536 -5.80 22.70 33.06
CA GLY A 536 -6.03 21.44 32.32
C GLY A 536 -5.04 21.21 31.17
N ASP A 537 -4.86 19.95 30.78
CA ASP A 537 -3.86 19.54 29.77
C ASP A 537 -4.28 19.90 28.34
N GLN A 538 -5.50 19.52 27.93
CA GLN A 538 -6.17 20.09 26.76
C GLN A 538 -6.90 21.37 27.16
N ARG A 539 -6.75 22.43 26.36
CA ARG A 539 -7.36 23.75 26.61
C ARG A 539 -8.61 23.94 25.79
N GLU A 540 -9.62 24.53 26.43
CA GLU A 540 -10.98 24.64 25.88
C GLU A 540 -11.51 26.07 25.94
N ALA A 541 -12.30 26.44 24.94
CA ALA A 541 -13.23 27.56 24.97
C ALA A 541 -14.66 27.07 25.25
N VAL A 542 -15.53 27.99 25.69
CA VAL A 542 -16.97 27.73 25.84
C VAL A 542 -17.71 28.31 24.65
N VAL A 543 -18.34 27.46 23.85
CA VAL A 543 -19.25 27.86 22.77
C VAL A 543 -20.60 27.20 23.02
N ASN A 544 -21.66 27.99 23.21
CA ASN A 544 -23.03 27.51 23.45
C ASN A 544 -23.12 26.43 24.55
N LYS A 545 -22.58 26.71 25.76
CA LYS A 545 -22.43 25.76 26.89
C LYS A 545 -21.61 24.49 26.60
N THR A 546 -21.00 24.35 25.43
CA THR A 546 -20.17 23.21 25.05
C THR A 546 -18.70 23.58 25.23
N CYS A 547 -17.94 22.70 25.89
CA CYS A 547 -16.49 22.75 25.92
C CYS A 547 -15.95 22.33 24.56
N VAL A 548 -15.21 23.20 23.88
CA VAL A 548 -14.60 22.93 22.56
C VAL A 548 -13.11 23.22 22.62
N GLU A 549 -12.30 22.35 22.02
CA GLU A 549 -10.85 22.46 22.08
C GLU A 549 -10.32 23.72 21.37
N CYS A 550 -9.26 24.30 21.92
CA CYS A 550 -8.49 25.34 21.27
C CYS A 550 -7.69 24.78 20.08
N ASP A 551 -7.31 25.65 19.15
CA ASP A 551 -6.42 25.29 18.05
C ASP A 551 -5.02 24.89 18.57
N PRO A 552 -4.37 23.83 18.03
CA PRO A 552 -3.03 23.40 18.46
C PRO A 552 -1.94 24.47 18.35
N GLU A 553 -2.12 25.51 17.51
CA GLU A 553 -1.19 26.63 17.41
C GLU A 553 -1.38 27.70 18.52
N CYS A 554 -2.37 27.54 19.41
CA CYS A 554 -2.54 28.41 20.58
C CYS A 554 -1.56 28.04 21.70
N LEU A 555 -0.77 29.01 22.17
CA LEU A 555 0.14 28.82 23.30
C LEU A 555 -0.64 28.59 24.60
N HIS A 556 -0.44 27.46 25.28
CA HIS A 556 -1.10 27.16 26.56
C HIS A 556 -0.79 28.23 27.62
N MET A 557 -1.84 28.80 28.23
CA MET A 557 -1.73 29.83 29.26
C MET A 557 -2.36 29.39 30.58
N ASN A 558 -1.56 29.31 31.64
CA ASN A 558 -2.07 29.08 33.00
C ASN A 558 -2.66 30.38 33.57
N GLY A 559 -3.85 30.28 34.20
CA GLY A 559 -4.53 31.43 34.81
C GLY A 559 -5.15 32.44 33.83
N THR A 560 -5.03 32.22 32.51
CA THR A 560 -5.66 33.05 31.47
C THR A 560 -6.26 32.15 30.38
N ALA A 561 -7.38 32.56 29.76
CA ALA A 561 -7.98 31.80 28.67
C ALA A 561 -7.04 31.71 27.47
N THR A 562 -6.77 30.48 27.01
CA THR A 562 -5.80 30.18 25.93
C THR A 562 -6.32 30.54 24.54
N CYS A 563 -7.63 30.37 24.30
CA CYS A 563 -8.33 30.84 23.11
C CYS A 563 -9.72 31.37 23.47
N ARG A 564 -10.37 32.10 22.56
CA ARG A 564 -11.74 32.62 22.72
C ARG A 564 -12.82 31.74 22.07
N ALA A 565 -12.42 30.99 21.05
CA ALA A 565 -13.22 30.14 20.18
C ALA A 565 -12.25 29.19 19.44
N PRO A 566 -12.73 28.12 18.78
CA PRO A 566 -11.86 27.25 17.98
C PRO A 566 -11.24 27.96 16.77
N GLY A 567 -10.13 27.39 16.26
CA GLY A 567 -9.40 27.85 15.08
C GLY A 567 -8.31 28.90 15.36
N SER A 568 -7.21 28.81 14.61
CA SER A 568 -5.94 29.51 14.89
C SER A 568 -5.98 31.05 14.86
N GLY A 569 -7.07 31.66 14.38
CA GLY A 569 -7.30 33.11 14.47
C GLY A 569 -7.90 33.57 15.81
N ASN A 570 -8.31 32.65 16.69
CA ASN A 570 -8.97 32.93 17.97
C ASN A 570 -8.08 32.66 19.20
N CYS A 571 -6.79 32.35 19.00
CA CYS A 571 -5.81 32.18 20.06
C CYS A 571 -5.52 33.51 20.79
N THR A 572 -5.33 33.47 22.12
CA THR A 572 -4.86 34.64 22.88
C THR A 572 -3.40 34.96 22.57
N LYS A 573 -2.60 33.95 22.23
CA LYS A 573 -1.21 34.06 21.75
C LYS A 573 -0.82 32.81 20.95
N CYS A 574 -0.04 32.96 19.90
CA CYS A 574 0.48 31.84 19.09
C CYS A 574 1.65 31.13 19.78
N ALA A 575 1.75 29.82 19.61
CA ALA A 575 2.87 29.00 20.07
C ALA A 575 4.11 29.16 19.16
N ASN A 576 3.90 29.06 17.84
CA ASN A 576 4.95 29.11 16.83
C ASN A 576 5.07 30.53 16.23
N PHE A 577 4.44 30.79 15.07
CA PHE A 577 4.50 32.04 14.31
C PHE A 577 3.09 32.62 14.10
N HIS A 578 3.01 33.83 13.54
CA HIS A 578 1.73 34.43 13.13
C HIS A 578 1.80 35.00 11.71
N ASP A 579 0.77 34.67 10.91
CA ASP A 579 0.57 35.15 9.54
C ASP A 579 -0.70 36.01 9.49
N GLY A 580 -0.52 37.32 9.54
CA GLY A 580 -1.63 38.27 9.70
C GLY A 580 -2.35 38.08 11.04
N LEU A 581 -3.57 37.56 11.00
CA LEU A 581 -4.40 37.28 12.17
C LEU A 581 -4.34 35.82 12.65
N PHE A 582 -3.67 34.92 11.92
CA PHE A 582 -3.70 33.48 12.17
C PHE A 582 -2.39 32.96 12.78
N CYS A 583 -2.48 32.10 13.78
CA CYS A 583 -1.32 31.35 14.27
C CYS A 583 -0.96 30.21 13.29
N VAL A 584 0.33 30.01 13.04
CA VAL A 584 0.84 29.00 12.09
C VAL A 584 2.15 28.35 12.58
N SER A 585 2.29 27.03 12.34
CA SER A 585 3.50 26.26 12.66
C SER A 585 4.75 26.70 11.89
N ARG A 586 4.57 27.28 10.70
CA ARG A 586 5.61 27.84 9.83
C ARG A 586 5.01 28.88 8.89
N CYS A 587 5.82 29.85 8.48
CA CYS A 587 5.39 30.84 7.50
C CYS A 587 5.16 30.20 6.10
N PRO A 588 4.23 30.76 5.28
CA PRO A 588 3.97 30.28 3.92
C PRO A 588 5.23 30.23 3.04
N GLN A 589 5.48 29.08 2.40
CA GLN A 589 6.63 28.84 1.54
C GLN A 589 6.18 28.10 0.27
N GLY A 590 6.40 28.71 -0.90
CA GLY A 590 6.06 28.12 -2.20
C GLY A 590 4.56 28.03 -2.50
N VAL A 591 3.75 28.93 -1.96
CA VAL A 591 2.29 28.95 -2.16
C VAL A 591 1.93 29.77 -3.39
N LEU A 592 1.06 29.27 -4.28
CA LEU A 592 0.59 30.03 -5.44
C LEU A 592 -0.16 31.30 -5.02
N GLY A 593 0.35 32.46 -5.45
CA GLY A 593 -0.25 33.78 -5.25
C GLY A 593 -0.95 34.29 -6.49
N GLU A 594 -0.81 35.59 -6.76
CA GLU A 594 -1.28 36.20 -8.00
C GLU A 594 -0.32 35.92 -9.17
N ASP A 595 -0.83 36.00 -10.40
CA ASP A 595 -0.08 35.83 -11.66
C ASP A 595 0.77 34.55 -11.77
N ASP A 596 0.27 33.42 -11.22
CA ASP A 596 0.97 32.12 -11.12
C ASP A 596 2.32 32.18 -10.37
N THR A 597 2.58 33.26 -9.62
CA THR A 597 3.84 33.43 -8.88
C THR A 597 3.86 32.64 -7.56
N LEU A 598 5.00 32.01 -7.27
CA LEU A 598 5.21 31.33 -5.98
C LEU A 598 5.57 32.33 -4.89
N MET A 599 4.68 32.47 -3.91
CA MET A 599 4.84 33.35 -2.76
C MET A 599 5.65 32.67 -1.65
N TRP A 600 6.52 33.46 -1.05
CA TRP A 600 7.39 33.05 0.06
C TRP A 600 7.32 34.09 1.17
N LYS A 601 7.27 33.63 2.42
CA LYS A 601 7.37 34.44 3.64
C LYS A 601 8.48 33.91 4.55
N TYR A 602 9.12 34.81 5.28
CA TYR A 602 10.10 34.51 6.33
C TYR A 602 9.57 34.98 7.69
N ALA A 603 10.09 34.43 8.78
CA ALA A 603 9.77 34.87 10.13
C ALA A 603 10.71 35.99 10.58
N ASP A 604 10.18 37.10 11.10
CA ASP A 604 10.99 38.14 11.74
C ASP A 604 11.30 37.84 13.22
N GLU A 605 12.05 38.73 13.88
CA GLU A 605 12.44 38.60 15.30
C GLU A 605 11.24 38.50 16.27
N LYS A 606 10.07 39.00 15.86
CA LYS A 606 8.81 38.95 16.62
C LYS A 606 7.94 37.75 16.22
N ARG A 607 8.48 36.87 15.36
CA ARG A 607 7.81 35.72 14.74
C ARG A 607 6.60 36.10 13.86
N VAL A 608 6.61 37.29 13.26
CA VAL A 608 5.65 37.68 12.21
C VAL A 608 6.09 37.06 10.90
N CYS A 609 5.17 36.52 10.11
CA CYS A 609 5.43 36.08 8.75
C CYS A 609 5.42 37.26 7.76
N GLN A 610 6.61 37.73 7.39
CA GLN A 610 6.85 38.84 6.48
C GLN A 610 7.08 38.35 5.04
N LEU A 611 6.68 39.14 4.04
CA LEU A 611 6.85 38.80 2.63
C LEU A 611 8.31 38.85 2.17
N CYS A 612 8.76 37.82 1.47
CA CYS A 612 10.04 37.84 0.76
C CYS A 612 10.05 38.88 -0.38
N HIS A 613 11.23 39.37 -0.75
CA HIS A 613 11.37 40.23 -1.92
C HIS A 613 10.96 39.49 -3.21
N LYS A 614 10.34 40.20 -4.18
CA LYS A 614 9.71 39.59 -5.37
C LYS A 614 10.65 38.74 -6.24
N ASN A 615 11.96 38.94 -6.14
CA ASN A 615 12.97 38.18 -6.89
C ASN A 615 13.44 36.90 -6.15
N CYS A 616 13.00 36.64 -4.92
CA CYS A 616 13.37 35.45 -4.14
C CYS A 616 12.60 34.19 -4.61
N THR A 617 12.74 33.78 -5.87
CA THR A 617 11.94 32.67 -6.46
C THR A 617 12.17 31.31 -5.79
N GLN A 618 13.28 31.14 -5.08
CA GLN A 618 13.64 29.94 -4.29
C GLN A 618 13.51 30.17 -2.76
N GLY A 619 12.75 31.19 -2.35
CA GLY A 619 12.55 31.54 -0.95
C GLY A 619 13.62 32.47 -0.35
N CYS A 620 13.38 32.89 0.89
CA CYS A 620 14.22 33.80 1.65
C CYS A 620 14.22 33.49 3.15
N THR A 621 15.24 33.95 3.86
CA THR A 621 15.39 33.88 5.32
C THR A 621 15.30 35.25 6.00
N GLY A 622 15.21 36.34 5.21
CA GLY A 622 15.21 37.71 5.70
C GLY A 622 14.73 38.73 4.67
N PRO A 623 14.69 40.02 5.03
CA PRO A 623 14.20 41.09 4.15
C PRO A 623 15.09 41.34 2.93
N GLY A 624 14.48 41.94 1.90
CA GLY A 624 15.20 42.44 0.72
C GLY A 624 15.81 41.36 -0.17
N LEU A 625 16.79 41.74 -0.98
CA LEU A 625 17.54 40.82 -1.84
C LEU A 625 18.62 40.04 -1.07
N GLU A 626 19.11 40.60 0.03
CA GLU A 626 20.18 40.02 0.86
C GLU A 626 19.71 38.78 1.65
N GLY A 627 18.43 38.75 2.04
CA GLY A 627 17.80 37.58 2.65
C GLY A 627 17.30 36.51 1.67
N CYS A 628 17.29 36.76 0.35
CA CYS A 628 16.94 35.74 -0.64
C CYS A 628 18.03 34.64 -0.72
N HIS A 629 17.68 33.39 -1.03
CA HIS A 629 18.65 32.34 -1.36
C HIS A 629 19.28 32.50 -2.77
N ILE A 630 19.90 33.65 -3.06
CA ILE A 630 20.55 33.90 -4.35
C ILE A 630 22.00 33.37 -4.31
N LYS A 631 22.27 32.27 -5.02
CA LYS A 631 23.65 31.97 -5.48
C LYS A 631 24.02 32.92 -6.62
N SER A 632 24.31 34.19 -6.31
CA SER A 632 24.78 35.18 -7.27
C SER A 632 26.32 35.19 -7.35
N PRO A 633 26.90 35.27 -8.56
CA PRO A 633 28.34 35.34 -8.70
C PRO A 633 28.88 36.73 -8.34
N SER A 634 29.69 36.77 -7.28
CA SER A 634 30.75 37.76 -6.99
C SER A 634 30.58 39.20 -7.49
N GLY A 635 30.31 40.13 -6.58
CA GLY A 635 30.64 41.55 -6.81
C GLY A 635 32.16 41.75 -6.87
N LEU A 636 32.65 42.47 -7.90
CA LEU A 636 34.08 42.65 -8.17
C LEU A 636 34.38 44.16 -8.29
N SER A 637 35.37 44.66 -7.54
CA SER A 637 35.76 46.08 -7.58
C SER A 637 37.26 46.28 -7.85
N MET A 638 37.56 47.01 -8.93
CA MET A 638 38.79 47.76 -9.20
C MET A 638 40.17 47.09 -9.04
N ILE A 639 40.45 45.99 -9.77
CA ILE A 639 41.82 45.64 -10.24
C ILE A 639 41.82 45.31 -11.76
N ALA A 640 40.99 46.01 -12.55
CA ALA A 640 40.65 45.59 -13.91
C ALA A 640 41.78 45.71 -14.96
N ALA A 641 42.75 46.62 -14.79
CA ALA A 641 43.73 46.92 -15.83
C ALA A 641 44.86 45.87 -15.97
N GLY A 642 45.42 45.40 -14.85
CA GLY A 642 46.56 44.47 -14.87
C GLY A 642 46.19 43.03 -15.28
N VAL A 643 45.01 42.57 -14.87
CA VAL A 643 44.58 41.18 -15.06
C VAL A 643 44.35 40.85 -16.54
N VAL A 644 43.81 41.79 -17.33
CA VAL A 644 43.54 41.58 -18.77
C VAL A 644 44.83 41.34 -19.56
N GLY A 645 45.91 42.08 -19.26
CA GLY A 645 47.22 41.87 -19.89
C GLY A 645 47.83 40.50 -19.53
N GLY A 646 47.74 40.11 -18.26
CA GLY A 646 48.18 38.80 -17.79
C GLY A 646 47.40 37.64 -18.43
N LEU A 647 46.08 37.74 -18.50
CA LEU A 647 45.21 36.73 -19.12
C LEU A 647 45.46 36.59 -20.63
N LEU A 648 45.72 37.69 -21.35
CA LEU A 648 46.03 37.61 -22.78
C LEU A 648 47.37 36.90 -23.04
N ALA A 649 48.39 37.19 -22.24
CA ALA A 649 49.67 36.48 -22.30
C ALA A 649 49.53 34.99 -21.92
N ALA A 650 48.75 34.68 -20.88
CA ALA A 650 48.46 33.31 -20.46
C ALA A 650 47.67 32.53 -21.52
N LEU A 651 46.73 33.16 -22.23
CA LEU A 651 45.99 32.54 -23.34
C LEU A 651 46.90 32.24 -24.54
N ILE A 652 47.81 33.15 -24.91
CA ILE A 652 48.78 32.93 -26.00
C ILE A 652 49.77 31.80 -25.63
N ALA A 653 50.26 31.78 -24.38
CA ALA A 653 51.08 30.69 -23.87
C ALA A 653 50.32 29.36 -23.84
N GLY A 654 49.07 29.36 -23.35
CA GLY A 654 48.19 28.20 -23.27
C GLY A 654 47.86 27.61 -24.65
N LEU A 655 47.55 28.45 -25.64
CA LEU A 655 47.34 28.03 -27.03
C LEU A 655 48.63 27.44 -27.64
N SER A 656 49.78 28.04 -27.35
CA SER A 656 51.09 27.54 -27.81
C SER A 656 51.38 26.15 -27.22
N VAL A 657 51.17 25.98 -25.91
CA VAL A 657 51.29 24.68 -25.22
C VAL A 657 50.26 23.68 -25.77
N PHE A 658 49.01 24.08 -25.99
CA PHE A 658 47.97 23.22 -26.54
C PHE A 658 48.30 22.73 -27.96
N VAL A 659 48.86 23.58 -28.83
CA VAL A 659 49.33 23.18 -30.17
C VAL A 659 50.51 22.21 -30.08
N LEU A 660 51.46 22.43 -29.17
CA LEU A 660 52.58 21.52 -28.93
C LEU A 660 52.13 20.16 -28.35
N LEU A 661 51.19 20.17 -27.40
CA LEU A 661 50.56 18.97 -26.85
C LEU A 661 49.74 18.23 -27.90
N ARG A 662 48.94 18.91 -28.73
CA ARG A 662 48.17 18.30 -29.83
C ARG A 662 49.10 17.66 -30.87
N ARG A 663 50.22 18.30 -31.22
CA ARG A 663 51.28 17.70 -32.07
C ARG A 663 51.91 16.46 -31.41
N ARG A 664 52.23 16.50 -30.10
CA ARG A 664 52.74 15.33 -29.35
C ARG A 664 51.71 14.19 -29.25
N HIS A 665 50.44 14.51 -29.06
CA HIS A 665 49.35 13.54 -28.92
C HIS A 665 49.05 12.81 -30.24
N ILE A 666 49.07 13.52 -31.37
CA ILE A 666 48.97 12.91 -32.70
C ILE A 666 50.16 11.96 -32.97
N LYS A 667 51.37 12.30 -32.50
CA LYS A 667 52.54 11.41 -32.58
C LYS A 667 52.33 10.13 -31.72
N ARG A 668 51.91 10.26 -30.45
CA ARG A 668 51.60 9.11 -29.57
C ARG A 668 50.50 8.19 -30.13
N LYS A 669 49.42 8.75 -30.69
CA LYS A 669 48.26 7.97 -31.17
C LYS A 669 48.58 7.10 -32.41
N ARG A 670 49.67 7.37 -33.13
CA ARG A 670 50.18 6.50 -34.21
C ARG A 670 51.06 5.35 -33.69
N THR A 671 51.80 5.54 -32.60
CA THR A 671 52.62 4.47 -31.99
C THR A 671 51.77 3.42 -31.28
N MET A 672 50.74 3.84 -30.54
CA MET A 672 49.91 2.93 -29.73
C MET A 672 49.20 1.84 -30.56
N ARG A 673 48.81 2.15 -31.81
CA ARG A 673 48.17 1.20 -32.73
C ARG A 673 49.09 0.07 -33.22
N ARG A 674 50.40 0.13 -32.98
CA ARG A 674 51.34 -0.97 -33.28
C ARG A 674 51.61 -1.91 -32.10
N LEU A 675 51.16 -1.58 -30.88
CA LEU A 675 51.36 -2.38 -29.67
C LEU A 675 50.12 -3.18 -29.24
N LEU A 676 48.97 -2.91 -29.86
CA LEU A 676 47.68 -3.52 -29.51
C LEU A 676 47.33 -4.79 -30.34
N GLN A 677 48.30 -5.35 -31.07
CA GLN A 677 48.11 -6.53 -31.94
C GLN A 677 48.90 -7.77 -31.46
N GLU A 678 49.49 -7.72 -30.25
CA GLU A 678 50.42 -8.75 -29.74
C GLU A 678 50.05 -9.32 -28.35
N ARG A 679 48.79 -9.14 -27.90
CA ARG A 679 48.25 -9.80 -26.70
C ARG A 679 46.86 -10.40 -26.95
N GLY A 680 46.86 -11.56 -27.59
CA GLY A 680 45.79 -12.57 -27.46
C GLY A 680 46.28 -13.74 -26.59
N LEU A 681 45.36 -14.56 -26.10
CA LEU A 681 45.57 -15.61 -25.07
C LEU A 681 45.92 -14.99 -23.69
N VAL A 682 45.37 -15.44 -22.56
CA VAL A 682 45.00 -16.81 -22.17
C VAL A 682 43.53 -16.93 -21.76
N GLU A 683 42.94 -18.09 -22.08
CA GLU A 683 41.63 -18.56 -21.61
C GLU A 683 41.84 -19.69 -20.58
N PRO A 684 41.26 -19.63 -19.37
CA PRO A 684 41.29 -20.74 -18.42
C PRO A 684 39.96 -21.54 -18.44
N LEU A 685 40.01 -22.75 -19.01
CA LEU A 685 38.92 -23.72 -18.89
C LEU A 685 38.80 -24.26 -17.46
N THR A 686 37.58 -24.38 -16.94
CA THR A 686 37.25 -25.24 -15.79
C THR A 686 35.97 -26.06 -16.07
N PRO A 687 35.86 -27.31 -15.58
CA PRO A 687 34.90 -28.27 -16.10
C PRO A 687 33.67 -28.50 -15.19
N SER A 688 32.67 -27.61 -15.23
CA SER A 688 31.42 -27.81 -14.45
C SER A 688 30.12 -27.28 -15.11
N GLY A 689 30.17 -26.69 -16.30
CA GLY A 689 28.99 -26.54 -17.18
C GLY A 689 27.92 -25.50 -16.78
N GLN A 690 28.02 -24.82 -15.64
CA GLN A 690 27.15 -23.70 -15.28
C GLN A 690 27.68 -22.37 -15.84
N ALA A 691 26.77 -21.51 -16.31
CA ALA A 691 27.12 -20.23 -16.93
C ALA A 691 27.48 -19.15 -15.89
N PRO A 692 28.55 -18.38 -16.09
CA PRO A 692 28.96 -17.35 -15.13
C PRO A 692 28.01 -16.15 -15.12
N ASN A 693 27.65 -15.70 -13.91
CA ASN A 693 26.85 -14.51 -13.65
C ASN A 693 27.73 -13.24 -13.63
N GLN A 694 27.14 -12.07 -13.90
CA GLN A 694 27.88 -10.82 -14.19
C GLN A 694 28.43 -10.10 -12.95
N ALA A 695 29.02 -10.84 -12.01
CA ALA A 695 29.73 -10.30 -10.86
C ALA A 695 31.20 -10.03 -11.19
N LEU A 696 31.50 -8.80 -11.63
CA LEU A 696 32.88 -8.38 -11.88
C LEU A 696 33.60 -8.09 -10.55
N LEU A 697 34.22 -9.11 -9.95
CA LEU A 697 35.05 -8.99 -8.74
C LEU A 697 36.12 -7.90 -8.93
N ARG A 698 36.00 -6.78 -8.23
CA ARG A 698 36.90 -5.63 -8.36
C ARG A 698 38.19 -5.89 -7.56
N ILE A 699 39.33 -5.93 -8.24
CA ILE A 699 40.65 -5.91 -7.60
C ILE A 699 41.04 -4.44 -7.38
N LEU A 700 41.06 -4.01 -6.12
CA LEU A 700 41.37 -2.63 -5.72
C LEU A 700 42.86 -2.49 -5.38
N LYS A 701 43.47 -1.37 -5.78
CA LYS A 701 44.82 -0.96 -5.42
C LYS A 701 44.80 -0.24 -4.07
N GLU A 702 45.85 -0.39 -3.26
CA GLU A 702 45.96 0.34 -1.97
C GLU A 702 45.79 1.87 -2.05
N PRO A 703 46.28 2.62 -3.07
CA PRO A 703 46.00 4.05 -3.18
C PRO A 703 44.52 4.42 -3.41
N GLU A 704 43.65 3.47 -3.76
CA GLU A 704 42.20 3.74 -3.90
C GLU A 704 41.49 3.80 -2.54
N PHE A 705 42.07 3.29 -1.44
CA PHE A 705 41.36 3.24 -0.17
C PHE A 705 42.22 3.54 1.07
N LYS A 706 41.68 4.38 1.96
CA LYS A 706 42.32 4.86 3.20
C LYS A 706 41.74 4.12 4.40
N LYS A 707 42.58 3.38 5.14
CA LYS A 707 42.25 2.85 6.48
C LYS A 707 42.28 3.99 7.50
N MET A 708 41.31 4.05 8.42
CA MET A 708 41.18 5.16 9.38
C MET A 708 41.22 4.72 10.84
N LYS A 709 40.29 3.85 11.28
CA LYS A 709 40.12 3.43 12.69
C LYS A 709 39.86 1.93 12.75
N VAL A 710 40.41 1.21 13.73
CA VAL A 710 40.03 -0.19 13.97
C VAL A 710 38.59 -0.23 14.52
N LEU A 711 37.74 -1.06 13.91
CA LEU A 711 36.38 -1.34 14.39
C LEU A 711 36.35 -2.61 15.25
N GLY A 712 37.15 -3.62 14.90
CA GLY A 712 37.23 -4.87 15.65
C GLY A 712 38.44 -5.71 15.26
N SER A 713 38.84 -6.63 16.14
CA SER A 713 39.92 -7.59 15.93
C SER A 713 39.46 -8.97 16.37
N GLY A 714 39.59 -9.97 15.50
CA GLY A 714 39.12 -11.33 15.76
C GLY A 714 40.02 -12.40 15.17
N ALA A 715 39.57 -13.66 15.21
CA ALA A 715 40.34 -14.80 14.70
C ALA A 715 40.63 -14.67 13.19
N PHE A 716 39.67 -14.14 12.41
CA PHE A 716 39.74 -14.06 10.96
C PHE A 716 40.38 -12.78 10.41
N GLY A 717 40.85 -11.86 11.27
CA GLY A 717 41.43 -10.60 10.80
C GLY A 717 41.26 -9.41 11.75
N THR A 718 41.65 -8.25 11.25
CA THR A 718 41.36 -6.94 11.86
C THR A 718 40.51 -6.12 10.90
N VAL A 719 39.37 -5.62 11.35
CA VAL A 719 38.44 -4.82 10.56
C VAL A 719 38.70 -3.35 10.83
N TYR A 720 38.93 -2.58 9.77
CA TYR A 720 39.13 -1.13 9.82
C TYR A 720 37.94 -0.41 9.19
N LYS A 721 37.47 0.66 9.84
CA LYS A 721 36.74 1.73 9.15
C LYS A 721 37.69 2.36 8.14
N GLY A 722 37.22 2.58 6.92
CA GLY A 722 37.96 3.29 5.90
C GLY A 722 37.08 4.01 4.90
N LEU A 723 37.74 4.60 3.91
CA LEU A 723 37.14 5.32 2.80
C LEU A 723 37.72 4.81 1.49
N TRP A 724 36.87 4.45 0.53
CA TRP A 724 37.27 4.10 -0.83
C TRP A 724 36.94 5.27 -1.77
N VAL A 725 37.87 5.58 -2.67
CA VAL A 725 37.76 6.59 -3.73
C VAL A 725 38.14 5.91 -5.05
N PRO A 726 37.19 5.67 -5.97
CA PRO A 726 37.44 4.96 -7.23
C PRO A 726 38.45 5.68 -8.13
N GLU A 727 39.28 4.92 -8.86
CA GLU A 727 40.33 5.47 -9.72
C GLU A 727 39.77 6.30 -10.90
N GLY A 728 39.67 7.61 -10.69
CA GLY A 728 39.19 8.59 -11.69
C GLY A 728 37.88 9.29 -11.32
N GLU A 729 37.35 9.07 -10.12
CA GLU A 729 36.09 9.67 -9.63
C GLU A 729 36.32 10.34 -8.26
N ASP A 730 35.79 11.55 -8.04
CA ASP A 730 35.90 12.27 -6.76
C ASP A 730 34.91 11.76 -5.69
N VAL A 731 34.34 10.56 -5.87
CA VAL A 731 33.30 9.99 -4.98
C VAL A 731 33.94 9.27 -3.79
N LYS A 732 33.59 9.71 -2.58
CA LYS A 732 34.03 9.12 -1.31
C LYS A 732 33.02 8.08 -0.80
N ILE A 733 33.45 6.84 -0.54
CA ILE A 733 32.55 5.73 -0.14
C ILE A 733 32.97 5.17 1.24
N PRO A 734 32.09 5.19 2.27
CA PRO A 734 32.36 4.58 3.58
C PRO A 734 32.44 3.05 3.49
N VAL A 735 33.59 2.48 3.87
CA VAL A 735 33.85 1.03 3.78
C VAL A 735 34.36 0.41 5.07
N ALA A 736 34.10 -0.89 5.23
CA ALA A 736 34.74 -1.75 6.21
C ALA A 736 35.80 -2.60 5.49
N ILE A 737 37.05 -2.50 5.92
CA ILE A 737 38.21 -3.17 5.32
C ILE A 737 38.68 -4.26 6.29
N LYS A 738 38.35 -5.51 6.00
CA LYS A 738 38.77 -6.69 6.78
C LYS A 738 40.10 -7.19 6.26
N VAL A 739 41.18 -6.90 6.99
CA VAL A 739 42.53 -7.39 6.69
C VAL A 739 42.67 -8.79 7.30
N LEU A 740 42.84 -9.80 6.45
CA LEU A 740 42.96 -11.20 6.88
C LEU A 740 44.33 -11.46 7.51
N ARG A 741 44.37 -12.34 8.52
CA ARG A 741 45.61 -12.77 9.17
C ARG A 741 46.16 -14.01 8.46
N GLU A 742 47.24 -13.78 7.70
CA GLU A 742 48.12 -14.77 7.06
C GLU A 742 47.51 -15.67 5.97
N ALA A 743 47.98 -15.49 4.73
CA ALA A 743 47.72 -16.39 3.59
C ALA A 743 48.91 -16.41 2.61
N THR A 744 50.10 -16.79 3.11
CA THR A 744 51.35 -16.82 2.30
C THR A 744 51.55 -18.11 1.49
N SER A 745 50.49 -18.92 1.31
CA SER A 745 50.53 -20.12 0.45
C SER A 745 49.77 -19.89 -0.87
N PRO A 746 50.33 -20.28 -2.05
CA PRO A 746 49.64 -20.13 -3.33
C PRO A 746 48.31 -20.88 -3.43
N LYS A 747 48.13 -21.96 -2.64
CA LYS A 747 46.89 -22.74 -2.62
C LYS A 747 45.77 -21.99 -1.90
N ALA A 748 46.04 -21.48 -0.70
CA ALA A 748 45.09 -20.68 0.07
C ALA A 748 44.67 -19.41 -0.68
N ASN A 749 45.59 -18.75 -1.40
CA ASN A 749 45.26 -17.58 -2.19
C ASN A 749 44.29 -17.88 -3.36
N LYS A 750 44.25 -19.11 -3.89
CA LYS A 750 43.19 -19.49 -4.84
C LYS A 750 41.87 -19.72 -4.13
N GLU A 751 41.87 -20.49 -3.04
CA GLU A 751 40.67 -20.82 -2.27
C GLU A 751 39.97 -19.53 -1.76
N ILE A 752 40.73 -18.55 -1.28
CA ILE A 752 40.24 -17.22 -0.86
C ILE A 752 39.71 -16.40 -2.05
N LEU A 753 40.27 -16.53 -3.26
CA LEU A 753 39.77 -15.85 -4.46
C LEU A 753 38.46 -16.45 -4.98
N ASP A 754 38.35 -17.78 -4.96
CA ASP A 754 37.12 -18.49 -5.33
C ASP A 754 35.99 -18.14 -4.34
N GLU A 755 36.26 -18.08 -3.04
CA GLU A 755 35.31 -17.61 -2.00
C GLU A 755 34.98 -16.10 -2.15
N ALA A 756 35.96 -15.24 -2.41
CA ALA A 756 35.72 -13.81 -2.64
C ALA A 756 34.88 -13.53 -3.90
N TYR A 757 35.00 -14.35 -4.95
CA TYR A 757 34.16 -14.26 -6.13
C TYR A 757 32.69 -14.58 -5.79
N VAL A 758 32.46 -15.63 -4.99
CA VAL A 758 31.13 -15.95 -4.43
C VAL A 758 30.58 -14.76 -3.64
N MET A 759 31.36 -14.17 -2.73
CA MET A 759 30.96 -12.98 -1.94
C MET A 759 30.69 -11.72 -2.78
N ALA A 760 31.29 -11.58 -3.96
CA ALA A 760 31.01 -10.50 -4.90
C ALA A 760 29.77 -10.77 -5.79
N SER A 761 29.30 -12.02 -5.82
CA SER A 761 28.18 -12.48 -6.64
C SER A 761 26.81 -12.49 -5.95
N VAL A 762 26.78 -12.31 -4.62
CA VAL A 762 25.53 -12.17 -3.86
C VAL A 762 24.88 -10.82 -4.08
N GLU A 763 23.56 -10.83 -4.23
CA GLU A 763 22.73 -9.64 -4.44
C GLU A 763 21.36 -9.89 -3.80
N HIS A 764 21.24 -9.50 -2.53
CA HIS A 764 20.02 -9.62 -1.74
C HIS A 764 20.00 -8.53 -0.65
N PRO A 765 18.85 -7.85 -0.37
CA PRO A 765 18.80 -6.73 0.57
C PRO A 765 19.30 -7.04 1.98
N HIS A 766 19.24 -8.31 2.41
CA HIS A 766 19.64 -8.78 3.74
C HIS A 766 20.95 -9.59 3.76
N VAL A 767 21.78 -9.49 2.72
CA VAL A 767 23.14 -10.09 2.68
C VAL A 767 24.16 -9.01 2.29
N CYS A 768 25.31 -8.97 2.95
CA CYS A 768 26.37 -8.00 2.69
C CYS A 768 27.21 -8.42 1.47
N ARG A 769 27.27 -7.58 0.43
CA ARG A 769 28.05 -7.84 -0.78
C ARG A 769 29.51 -7.37 -0.62
N LEU A 770 30.46 -8.14 -1.13
CA LEU A 770 31.85 -7.69 -1.28
C LEU A 770 31.95 -6.64 -2.39
N LEU A 771 32.46 -5.45 -2.07
CA LEU A 771 32.65 -4.35 -3.03
C LEU A 771 33.91 -4.55 -3.88
N GLY A 772 34.95 -5.13 -3.27
CA GLY A 772 36.22 -5.46 -3.90
C GLY A 772 37.20 -6.17 -2.96
N ILE A 773 38.33 -6.60 -3.53
CA ILE A 773 39.41 -7.30 -2.85
C ILE A 773 40.75 -6.61 -3.15
N CYS A 774 41.62 -6.50 -2.15
CA CYS A 774 43.00 -6.05 -2.34
C CYS A 774 43.97 -7.20 -2.09
N LEU A 775 44.91 -7.39 -3.01
CA LEU A 775 45.82 -8.55 -3.10
C LEU A 775 47.29 -8.10 -2.99
N THR A 776 47.63 -7.43 -1.89
CA THR A 776 49.01 -7.01 -1.57
C THR A 776 49.67 -8.00 -0.62
N SER A 777 50.54 -7.56 0.30
CA SER A 777 51.22 -8.42 1.27
C SER A 777 50.29 -9.09 2.28
N THR A 778 49.05 -8.59 2.41
CA THR A 778 47.94 -9.22 3.13
C THR A 778 46.68 -9.10 2.28
N VAL A 779 45.84 -10.15 2.26
CA VAL A 779 44.55 -10.09 1.58
C VAL A 779 43.59 -9.22 2.40
N GLN A 780 42.89 -8.33 1.72
CA GLN A 780 42.00 -7.36 2.34
C GLN A 780 40.65 -7.41 1.62
N LEU A 781 39.57 -7.64 2.37
CA LEU A 781 38.20 -7.68 1.86
C LEU A 781 37.50 -6.34 2.15
N ILE A 782 36.91 -5.72 1.13
CA ILE A 782 36.28 -4.40 1.24
C ILE A 782 34.76 -4.56 1.11
N THR A 783 34.05 -4.28 2.19
CA THR A 783 32.57 -4.30 2.28
C THR A 783 32.02 -2.91 2.61
N GLN A 784 30.71 -2.73 2.45
CA GLN A 784 30.01 -1.51 2.86
C GLN A 784 30.07 -1.33 4.39
N LEU A 785 30.37 -0.12 4.88
CA LEU A 785 30.31 0.18 6.31
C LEU A 785 28.85 0.19 6.80
N MET A 786 28.55 -0.56 7.85
CA MET A 786 27.25 -0.54 8.53
C MET A 786 27.34 0.32 9.79
N PRO A 787 26.56 1.42 9.90
CA PRO A 787 26.81 2.45 10.91
C PRO A 787 26.47 2.01 12.35
N TYR A 788 25.55 1.06 12.53
CA TYR A 788 25.11 0.58 13.84
C TYR A 788 25.85 -0.68 14.32
N GLY A 789 26.94 -1.08 13.66
CA GLY A 789 27.73 -2.25 14.06
C GLY A 789 27.01 -3.58 13.89
N CYS A 790 27.23 -4.52 14.82
CA CYS A 790 26.60 -5.84 14.81
C CYS A 790 25.35 -5.90 15.68
N LEU A 791 24.41 -6.77 15.30
CA LEU A 791 23.10 -6.88 15.96
C LEU A 791 23.25 -7.39 17.40
N LEU A 792 24.22 -8.26 17.69
CA LEU A 792 24.50 -8.75 19.05
C LEU A 792 24.83 -7.62 20.04
N ASP A 793 25.59 -6.61 19.62
CA ASP A 793 25.95 -5.48 20.48
C ASP A 793 24.79 -4.48 20.53
N TYR A 794 24.14 -4.22 19.37
CA TYR A 794 22.96 -3.36 19.27
C TYR A 794 21.81 -3.80 20.19
N VAL A 795 21.51 -5.11 20.30
CA VAL A 795 20.45 -5.60 21.20
C VAL A 795 20.79 -5.54 22.68
N LYS A 796 22.08 -5.51 23.05
CA LYS A 796 22.53 -5.31 24.43
C LYS A 796 22.46 -3.85 24.84
N GLU A 797 22.96 -2.96 23.98
CA GLU A 797 22.95 -1.50 24.20
C GLU A 797 21.52 -0.94 24.29
N ASN A 798 20.59 -1.49 23.50
CA ASN A 798 19.23 -0.95 23.36
C ASN A 798 18.14 -1.88 23.95
N LYS A 799 18.51 -2.83 24.83
CA LYS A 799 17.59 -3.86 25.36
C LYS A 799 16.27 -3.30 25.92
N ASP A 800 16.32 -2.12 26.55
CA ASP A 800 15.18 -1.48 27.23
C ASP A 800 14.31 -0.62 26.30
N SER A 801 14.66 -0.51 25.01
CA SER A 801 13.92 0.24 23.97
C SER A 801 13.52 -0.60 22.75
N ILE A 802 13.87 -1.90 22.73
CA ILE A 802 13.53 -2.85 21.65
C ILE A 802 12.19 -3.53 21.96
N GLY A 803 11.14 -3.10 21.27
CA GLY A 803 9.84 -3.77 21.28
C GLY A 803 9.80 -5.06 20.45
N SER A 804 8.79 -5.90 20.72
CA SER A 804 8.57 -7.24 20.15
C SER A 804 8.56 -7.25 18.62
N GLN A 805 7.95 -6.21 18.03
CA GLN A 805 7.84 -6.01 16.59
C GLN A 805 9.21 -5.95 15.90
N HIS A 806 10.23 -5.38 16.55
CA HIS A 806 11.60 -5.31 16.01
C HIS A 806 12.28 -6.68 16.04
N LEU A 807 12.20 -7.41 17.16
CA LEU A 807 12.78 -8.74 17.30
C LEU A 807 12.25 -9.71 16.23
N LEU A 808 10.93 -9.78 16.06
CA LEU A 808 10.31 -10.63 15.04
C LEU A 808 10.64 -10.17 13.61
N ASN A 809 10.69 -8.85 13.35
CA ASN A 809 11.09 -8.34 12.04
C ASN A 809 12.56 -8.67 11.69
N TRP A 810 13.49 -8.62 12.64
CA TRP A 810 14.87 -9.06 12.41
C TRP A 810 14.94 -10.57 12.15
N CYS A 811 14.17 -11.40 12.86
CA CYS A 811 14.06 -12.84 12.59
C CYS A 811 13.62 -13.12 11.14
N VAL A 812 12.60 -12.39 10.64
CA VAL A 812 12.15 -12.48 9.23
C VAL A 812 13.23 -12.04 8.25
N GLN A 813 13.97 -10.96 8.53
CA GLN A 813 15.02 -10.45 7.65
C GLN A 813 16.22 -11.42 7.55
N ILE A 814 16.64 -12.00 8.67
CA ILE A 814 17.68 -13.02 8.70
C ILE A 814 17.22 -14.29 7.96
N ALA A 815 15.99 -14.76 8.19
CA ALA A 815 15.45 -15.92 7.47
C ALA A 815 15.38 -15.69 5.94
N LYS A 816 15.02 -14.48 5.49
CA LYS A 816 15.09 -14.08 4.07
C LYS A 816 16.53 -14.09 3.54
N GLY A 817 17.48 -13.57 4.32
CA GLY A 817 18.91 -13.61 3.97
C GLY A 817 19.43 -15.04 3.79
N MET A 818 19.03 -15.96 4.68
CA MET A 818 19.44 -17.35 4.63
C MET A 818 18.74 -18.17 3.54
N SER A 819 17.44 -17.96 3.30
CA SER A 819 16.71 -18.59 2.18
C SER A 819 17.34 -18.23 0.83
N TYR A 820 17.88 -17.02 0.68
CA TYR A 820 18.63 -16.63 -0.51
C TYR A 820 19.98 -17.37 -0.64
N LEU A 821 20.66 -17.68 0.46
CA LEU A 821 21.88 -18.48 0.45
C LEU A 821 21.59 -19.96 0.15
N GLU A 822 20.48 -20.51 0.69
CA GLU A 822 19.93 -21.83 0.37
C GLU A 822 19.62 -21.94 -1.14
N GLU A 823 18.89 -20.97 -1.71
CA GLU A 823 18.61 -20.86 -3.16
C GLU A 823 19.86 -20.69 -4.05
N ARG A 824 21.02 -20.35 -3.46
CA ARG A 824 22.32 -20.22 -4.14
C ARG A 824 23.30 -21.36 -3.81
N HIS A 825 22.86 -22.40 -3.10
CA HIS A 825 23.69 -23.52 -2.65
C HIS A 825 24.91 -23.11 -1.81
N LEU A 826 24.77 -22.03 -1.03
CA LEU A 826 25.78 -21.50 -0.11
C LEU A 826 25.41 -21.85 1.35
N VAL A 827 26.34 -22.51 2.06
CA VAL A 827 26.20 -22.82 3.50
C VAL A 827 27.05 -21.85 4.31
N HIS A 828 26.46 -21.09 5.22
CA HIS A 828 27.09 -19.97 5.94
C HIS A 828 28.05 -20.41 7.05
N ARG A 829 27.71 -21.45 7.82
CA ARG A 829 28.55 -22.12 8.86
C ARG A 829 28.89 -21.31 10.11
N ASP A 830 28.65 -20.01 10.12
CA ASP A 830 28.79 -19.14 11.29
C ASP A 830 27.67 -18.10 11.36
N LEU A 831 26.42 -18.54 11.26
CA LEU A 831 25.28 -17.68 11.50
C LEU A 831 25.09 -17.47 13.01
N ALA A 832 25.26 -16.22 13.44
CA ALA A 832 25.15 -15.77 14.84
C ALA A 832 24.77 -14.29 14.86
N ALA A 833 24.21 -13.77 15.96
CA ALA A 833 23.80 -12.37 16.04
C ALA A 833 24.97 -11.36 15.84
N ARG A 834 26.21 -11.78 16.11
CA ARG A 834 27.44 -11.00 15.85
C ARG A 834 27.80 -10.88 14.35
N ASN A 835 27.34 -11.81 13.52
CA ASN A 835 27.56 -11.84 12.07
C ASN A 835 26.33 -11.32 11.30
N VAL A 836 25.40 -10.67 12.01
CA VAL A 836 24.34 -9.84 11.42
C VAL A 836 24.68 -8.38 11.72
N LEU A 837 24.72 -7.55 10.69
CA LEU A 837 25.02 -6.11 10.79
C LEU A 837 23.76 -5.27 10.67
N VAL A 838 23.73 -4.14 11.39
CA VAL A 838 22.58 -3.24 11.43
C VAL A 838 22.85 -2.03 10.53
N LYS A 839 22.07 -1.88 9.44
CA LYS A 839 22.15 -0.70 8.55
C LYS A 839 21.27 0.44 9.08
N THR A 840 20.08 0.11 9.57
CA THR A 840 19.18 1.00 10.31
C THR A 840 18.43 0.17 11.37
N PRO A 841 17.77 0.79 12.36
CA PRO A 841 16.93 0.07 13.34
C PRO A 841 15.86 -0.86 12.73
N HIS A 842 15.48 -0.63 11.46
CA HIS A 842 14.52 -1.43 10.71
C HIS A 842 15.16 -2.35 9.64
N HIS A 843 16.47 -2.29 9.40
CA HIS A 843 17.14 -3.02 8.31
C HIS A 843 18.47 -3.67 8.74
N VAL A 844 18.53 -4.99 8.65
CA VAL A 844 19.74 -5.78 8.93
C VAL A 844 20.27 -6.52 7.68
N LYS A 845 21.59 -6.79 7.64
CA LYS A 845 22.27 -7.60 6.61
C LYS A 845 23.17 -8.64 7.25
N ILE A 846 23.11 -9.89 6.78
CA ILE A 846 24.03 -10.98 7.15
C ILE A 846 25.43 -10.70 6.56
N THR A 847 26.49 -10.96 7.31
CA THR A 847 27.89 -10.79 6.90
C THR A 847 28.74 -12.02 7.25
N ASP A 848 30.02 -12.01 6.87
CA ASP A 848 31.02 -13.02 7.24
C ASP A 848 30.71 -14.48 6.87
N PHE A 849 29.79 -14.68 5.92
CA PHE A 849 29.72 -15.89 5.09
C PHE A 849 30.95 -16.07 4.15
N GLY A 850 32.04 -15.32 4.36
CA GLY A 850 33.34 -15.48 3.68
C GLY A 850 34.16 -16.70 4.13
N LEU A 851 33.46 -17.73 4.61
CA LEU A 851 33.92 -19.11 4.84
C LEU A 851 32.87 -20.12 4.31
N ALA A 852 31.84 -19.61 3.61
CA ALA A 852 30.83 -20.39 2.94
C ALA A 852 31.41 -20.94 1.64
N LYS A 853 31.21 -22.23 1.43
CA LYS A 853 31.64 -22.92 0.21
C LYS A 853 30.39 -23.35 -0.54
N LEU A 854 30.44 -23.20 -1.86
CA LEU A 854 29.41 -23.70 -2.75
C LEU A 854 29.33 -25.22 -2.61
N LEU A 855 28.13 -25.76 -2.42
CA LEU A 855 27.87 -27.18 -2.60
C LEU A 855 27.81 -27.48 -4.11
N ASN A 856 28.45 -28.57 -4.56
CA ASN A 856 28.28 -29.01 -5.95
C ASN A 856 26.83 -29.48 -6.17
N ALA A 857 26.34 -29.42 -7.41
CA ALA A 857 24.92 -29.68 -7.72
C ALA A 857 24.40 -31.07 -7.28
N ASP A 858 25.31 -32.05 -7.16
CA ASP A 858 25.02 -33.43 -6.72
C ASP A 858 25.41 -33.71 -5.24
N GLU A 859 26.04 -32.75 -4.54
CA GLU A 859 26.54 -32.91 -3.17
C GLU A 859 25.65 -32.17 -2.16
N LYS A 860 25.01 -32.92 -1.25
CA LYS A 860 24.17 -32.35 -0.17
C LYS A 860 24.96 -31.86 1.05
N GLU A 861 26.20 -32.32 1.23
CA GLU A 861 26.99 -32.17 2.45
C GLU A 861 28.41 -31.72 2.14
N TYR A 862 29.00 -30.92 3.03
CA TYR A 862 30.42 -30.58 3.01
C TYR A 862 31.15 -31.03 4.28
N HIS A 863 32.27 -31.71 4.13
CA HIS A 863 33.19 -32.02 5.23
C HIS A 863 34.38 -31.05 5.26
N ALA A 864 34.75 -30.55 6.44
CA ALA A 864 35.79 -29.52 6.60
C ALA A 864 37.10 -30.03 7.22
N ASP A 865 38.22 -29.75 6.55
CA ASP A 865 39.57 -29.89 7.10
C ASP A 865 39.83 -28.87 8.23
N GLY A 866 39.81 -29.34 9.48
CA GLY A 866 40.31 -28.74 10.73
C GLY A 866 40.51 -27.20 10.85
N GLY A 867 39.69 -26.54 11.67
CA GLY A 867 39.89 -25.13 12.05
C GLY A 867 39.24 -24.71 13.38
N LYS A 868 39.42 -23.44 13.77
CA LYS A 868 38.67 -22.81 14.87
C LYS A 868 37.22 -22.58 14.41
N VAL A 869 36.26 -23.09 15.17
CA VAL A 869 34.83 -23.15 14.77
C VAL A 869 33.88 -22.68 15.89
N PRO A 870 32.69 -22.17 15.57
CA PRO A 870 31.76 -21.54 16.53
C PRO A 870 30.89 -22.56 17.29
N ILE A 871 31.51 -23.52 17.99
CA ILE A 871 30.86 -24.76 18.52
C ILE A 871 29.47 -24.52 19.17
N LYS A 872 29.30 -23.46 19.95
CA LYS A 872 28.04 -23.14 20.67
C LYS A 872 26.84 -22.76 19.78
N TRP A 873 27.07 -22.45 18.51
CA TRP A 873 26.04 -22.18 17.50
C TRP A 873 25.83 -23.35 16.53
N MET A 874 26.75 -24.31 16.49
CA MET A 874 26.78 -25.38 15.49
C MET A 874 25.79 -26.50 15.78
N ALA A 875 25.30 -27.14 14.72
CA ALA A 875 24.54 -28.38 14.80
C ALA A 875 25.44 -29.57 15.21
N LEU A 876 24.83 -30.61 15.81
CA LEU A 876 25.59 -31.74 16.36
C LEU A 876 26.39 -32.50 15.29
N GLU A 877 25.83 -32.68 14.09
CA GLU A 877 26.53 -33.28 12.95
C GLU A 877 27.74 -32.45 12.47
N SER A 878 27.68 -31.13 12.62
CA SER A 878 28.80 -30.23 12.30
C SER A 878 29.88 -30.24 13.37
N ILE A 879 29.54 -30.52 14.63
CA ILE A 879 30.48 -30.66 15.74
C ILE A 879 31.23 -32.00 15.64
N LEU A 880 30.47 -33.10 15.47
CA LEU A 880 31.00 -34.47 15.46
C LEU A 880 31.65 -34.85 14.12
N ASN A 881 30.89 -34.76 13.03
CA ASN A 881 31.28 -35.32 11.72
C ASN A 881 31.90 -34.27 10.77
N ARG A 882 31.97 -33.01 11.23
CA ARG A 882 32.33 -31.83 10.41
C ARG A 882 31.48 -31.66 9.15
N THR A 883 30.25 -32.20 9.16
CA THR A 883 29.23 -32.04 8.11
C THR A 883 28.61 -30.66 8.20
N TYR A 884 28.58 -29.91 7.10
CA TYR A 884 27.90 -28.62 6.97
C TYR A 884 26.88 -28.65 5.82
N THR A 885 25.65 -28.24 6.13
CA THR A 885 24.47 -28.23 5.25
C THR A 885 23.59 -27.01 5.51
N HIS A 886 22.63 -26.71 4.63
CA HIS A 886 21.61 -25.69 4.92
C HIS A 886 20.82 -26.00 6.21
N GLN A 887 20.60 -27.28 6.55
CA GLN A 887 19.96 -27.68 7.81
C GLN A 887 20.84 -27.45 9.05
N SER A 888 22.17 -27.40 8.89
CA SER A 888 23.09 -26.95 9.96
C SER A 888 23.08 -25.43 10.15
N ASP A 889 22.82 -24.67 9.09
CA ASP A 889 22.53 -23.23 9.19
C ASP A 889 21.16 -22.97 9.84
N VAL A 890 20.15 -23.82 9.62
CA VAL A 890 18.84 -23.74 10.30
C VAL A 890 18.99 -23.89 11.82
N TRP A 891 19.83 -24.81 12.29
CA TRP A 891 20.17 -24.93 13.71
C TRP A 891 20.84 -23.64 14.23
N SER A 892 21.81 -23.13 13.48
CA SER A 892 22.54 -21.88 13.80
C SER A 892 21.59 -20.66 13.83
N TYR A 893 20.58 -20.64 12.96
CA TYR A 893 19.49 -19.67 12.98
C TYR A 893 18.64 -19.79 14.24
N GLY A 894 18.30 -21.02 14.67
CA GLY A 894 17.62 -21.24 15.96
C GLY A 894 18.38 -20.64 17.14
N VAL A 895 19.70 -20.83 17.20
CA VAL A 895 20.57 -20.21 18.22
C VAL A 895 20.61 -18.67 18.06
N THR A 896 20.66 -18.16 16.83
CA THR A 896 20.63 -16.71 16.55
C THR A 896 19.31 -16.07 17.01
N VAL A 897 18.16 -16.72 16.78
CA VAL A 897 16.86 -16.25 17.29
C VAL A 897 16.85 -16.27 18.82
N TRP A 898 17.43 -17.29 19.45
CA TRP A 898 17.60 -17.33 20.92
C TRP A 898 18.47 -16.18 21.45
N GLU A 899 19.57 -15.83 20.78
CA GLU A 899 20.38 -14.64 21.14
C GLU A 899 19.53 -13.35 21.08
N LEU A 900 18.70 -13.16 20.05
CA LEU A 900 17.83 -11.99 19.94
C LEU A 900 16.79 -11.94 21.06
N MET A 901 16.08 -13.05 21.30
CA MET A 901 15.04 -13.13 22.33
C MET A 901 15.57 -13.12 23.78
N THR A 902 16.89 -13.17 23.96
CA THR A 902 17.58 -13.01 25.24
C THR A 902 18.46 -11.75 25.28
N PHE A 903 18.20 -10.78 24.40
CA PHE A 903 18.91 -9.50 24.30
C PHE A 903 20.45 -9.63 24.29
N GLY A 904 20.94 -10.63 23.55
CA GLY A 904 22.37 -10.89 23.37
C GLY A 904 23.02 -11.70 24.50
N THR A 905 22.23 -12.44 25.29
CA THR A 905 22.77 -13.43 26.24
C THR A 905 23.57 -14.50 25.48
N LYS A 906 24.67 -14.96 26.09
CA LYS A 906 25.61 -15.89 25.48
C LYS A 906 25.05 -17.32 25.49
N PRO A 907 24.97 -18.02 24.34
CA PRO A 907 24.49 -19.40 24.29
C PRO A 907 25.29 -20.33 25.22
N TYR A 908 24.58 -21.20 25.95
CA TYR A 908 25.16 -22.18 26.88
C TYR A 908 26.17 -21.55 27.85
N ASP A 909 25.90 -20.38 28.44
CA ASP A 909 26.91 -19.68 29.23
C ASP A 909 27.38 -20.47 30.46
N GLY A 910 28.60 -20.20 30.92
CA GLY A 910 29.33 -21.03 31.89
C GLY A 910 29.90 -22.34 31.30
N ILE A 911 29.19 -23.00 30.38
CA ILE A 911 29.61 -24.30 29.84
C ILE A 911 30.82 -24.16 28.89
N PRO A 912 31.90 -24.93 29.07
CA PRO A 912 33.04 -24.98 28.13
C PRO A 912 32.65 -25.48 26.74
N ALA A 913 33.27 -24.95 25.69
CA ALA A 913 32.96 -25.33 24.30
C ALA A 913 33.21 -26.81 24.00
N SER A 914 34.10 -27.47 24.76
CA SER A 914 34.40 -28.91 24.68
C SER A 914 33.29 -29.82 25.20
N GLU A 915 32.37 -29.32 26.01
CA GLU A 915 31.30 -30.12 26.64
C GLU A 915 29.97 -30.06 25.88
N ILE A 916 29.89 -29.19 24.87
CA ILE A 916 28.66 -28.89 24.12
C ILE A 916 28.10 -30.11 23.37
N SER A 917 28.93 -30.99 22.79
CA SER A 917 28.44 -32.23 22.17
C SER A 917 27.75 -33.13 23.21
N GLY A 918 28.38 -33.34 24.36
CA GLY A 918 27.89 -34.24 25.41
C GLY A 918 26.65 -33.76 26.17
N ILE A 919 26.21 -32.51 26.00
CA ILE A 919 24.88 -32.05 26.44
C ILE A 919 23.85 -32.17 25.31
N LEU A 920 24.22 -31.85 24.06
CA LEU A 920 23.34 -31.95 22.91
C LEU A 920 22.92 -33.39 22.61
N GLU A 921 23.84 -34.35 22.79
CA GLU A 921 23.62 -35.80 22.69
C GLU A 921 22.62 -36.33 23.72
N LYS A 922 22.57 -35.74 24.92
CA LYS A 922 21.57 -36.07 25.96
C LYS A 922 20.19 -35.47 25.67
N GLY A 923 20.05 -34.68 24.61
CA GLY A 923 18.82 -33.94 24.30
C GLY A 923 18.69 -32.59 25.02
N GLU A 924 19.69 -32.15 25.78
CA GLU A 924 19.67 -30.81 26.39
C GLU A 924 19.72 -29.72 25.30
N ARG A 925 19.04 -28.59 25.54
CA ARG A 925 18.90 -27.45 24.61
C ARG A 925 18.90 -26.14 25.38
N LEU A 926 19.05 -25.02 24.67
CA LEU A 926 18.89 -23.69 25.25
C LEU A 926 17.47 -23.52 25.81
N PRO A 927 17.30 -22.95 27.02
CA PRO A 927 15.99 -22.83 27.66
C PRO A 927 15.10 -21.78 26.98
N GLN A 928 13.79 -21.86 27.19
CA GLN A 928 12.83 -20.87 26.69
C GLN A 928 13.18 -19.45 27.17
N PRO A 929 13.37 -18.47 26.26
CA PRO A 929 13.60 -17.08 26.65
C PRO A 929 12.40 -16.51 27.44
N PRO A 930 12.61 -15.73 28.51
CA PRO A 930 11.51 -15.25 29.37
C PRO A 930 10.42 -14.43 28.66
N ILE A 931 10.77 -13.76 27.57
CA ILE A 931 9.82 -12.97 26.76
C ILE A 931 9.06 -13.82 25.73
N CYS A 932 9.45 -15.08 25.47
CA CYS A 932 8.82 -15.88 24.42
C CYS A 932 7.63 -16.70 24.94
N THR A 933 6.54 -16.73 24.17
CA THR A 933 5.54 -17.80 24.32
C THR A 933 6.06 -19.14 23.80
N ILE A 934 5.34 -20.21 24.15
CA ILE A 934 5.65 -21.58 23.73
C ILE A 934 5.69 -21.68 22.19
N ASP A 935 4.83 -20.94 21.46
CA ASP A 935 4.80 -20.96 20.00
C ASP A 935 6.15 -20.57 19.36
N VAL A 936 6.80 -19.52 19.87
CA VAL A 936 8.12 -19.06 19.38
C VAL A 936 9.20 -20.06 19.77
N TYR A 937 9.17 -20.56 21.00
CA TYR A 937 10.16 -21.53 21.50
C TYR A 937 10.06 -22.87 20.75
N MET A 938 8.87 -23.32 20.38
CA MET A 938 8.67 -24.53 19.57
C MET A 938 9.28 -24.41 18.17
N ILE A 939 9.41 -23.20 17.60
CA ILE A 939 10.17 -23.00 16.36
C ILE A 939 11.67 -23.16 16.62
N MET A 940 12.21 -22.60 17.72
CA MET A 940 13.61 -22.80 18.09
C MET A 940 13.93 -24.29 18.29
N VAL A 941 13.07 -25.02 19.02
CA VAL A 941 13.20 -26.47 19.26
C VAL A 941 13.15 -27.26 17.95
N LYS A 942 12.27 -26.90 17.00
CA LYS A 942 12.25 -27.49 15.64
C LYS A 942 13.55 -27.26 14.87
N CYS A 943 14.19 -26.10 15.01
CA CYS A 943 15.51 -25.85 14.44
C CYS A 943 16.62 -26.70 15.10
N TRP A 944 16.41 -27.18 16.34
CA TRP A 944 17.38 -27.98 17.10
C TRP A 944 17.04 -29.49 17.17
N MET A 945 16.23 -29.99 16.24
CA MET A 945 16.02 -31.44 16.06
C MET A 945 17.36 -32.13 15.74
N ILE A 946 17.59 -33.30 16.33
CA ILE A 946 18.80 -34.10 16.06
C ILE A 946 18.89 -34.46 14.58
N ASP A 947 17.84 -35.09 14.06
CA ASP A 947 17.69 -35.31 12.62
C ASP A 947 17.62 -33.98 11.86
N ALA A 948 18.39 -33.88 10.78
CA ALA A 948 18.51 -32.70 9.95
C ALA A 948 17.32 -32.51 8.99
N GLU A 949 16.76 -33.61 8.46
CA GLU A 949 15.61 -33.53 7.54
C GLU A 949 14.30 -33.18 8.28
N SER A 950 14.23 -33.43 9.60
CA SER A 950 13.16 -32.97 10.49
C SER A 950 13.19 -31.47 10.85
N ARG A 951 14.18 -30.70 10.38
CA ARG A 951 14.29 -29.24 10.64
C ARG A 951 13.58 -28.44 9.53
N PRO A 952 12.89 -27.33 9.84
CA PRO A 952 12.15 -26.56 8.84
C PRO A 952 13.08 -25.78 7.89
N HIS A 953 12.76 -25.77 6.59
CA HIS A 953 13.49 -24.95 5.61
C HIS A 953 13.35 -23.44 5.88
N PHE A 954 14.29 -22.62 5.40
CA PHE A 954 14.23 -21.17 5.63
C PHE A 954 12.96 -20.53 5.04
N ARG A 955 12.42 -21.08 3.95
CA ARG A 955 11.13 -20.65 3.37
C ARG A 955 9.94 -20.82 4.33
N GLU A 956 9.94 -21.85 5.17
CA GLU A 956 8.91 -22.07 6.20
C GLU A 956 9.12 -21.13 7.38
N LEU A 957 10.37 -20.95 7.81
CA LEU A 957 10.74 -20.00 8.86
C LEU A 957 10.34 -18.56 8.50
N ILE A 958 10.52 -18.14 7.24
CA ILE A 958 10.00 -16.86 6.73
C ILE A 958 8.49 -16.78 6.91
N SER A 959 7.74 -17.84 6.58
CA SER A 959 6.27 -17.85 6.71
C SER A 959 5.84 -17.69 8.16
N GLU A 960 6.34 -18.52 9.07
CA GLU A 960 5.91 -18.49 10.47
C GLU A 960 6.36 -17.22 11.20
N PHE A 961 7.60 -16.75 11.04
CA PHE A 961 7.99 -15.47 11.63
C PHE A 961 7.27 -14.27 10.99
N THR A 962 6.92 -14.30 9.69
CA THR A 962 6.09 -13.25 9.07
C THR A 962 4.65 -13.26 9.59
N LYS A 963 4.11 -14.43 9.92
CA LYS A 963 2.80 -14.61 10.56
C LYS A 963 2.83 -14.10 12.01
N MET A 964 3.88 -14.38 12.77
CA MET A 964 4.08 -13.86 14.12
C MET A 964 4.27 -12.33 14.13
N ALA A 965 5.06 -11.78 13.20
CA ALA A 965 5.32 -10.34 13.08
C ALA A 965 4.08 -9.48 12.71
N ARG A 966 2.91 -10.09 12.46
CA ARG A 966 1.62 -9.40 12.26
C ARG A 966 0.83 -9.18 13.55
N ASP A 967 1.17 -9.90 14.62
CA ASP A 967 0.48 -9.89 15.91
C ASP A 967 1.52 -10.07 17.05
N PRO A 968 2.51 -9.17 17.20
CA PRO A 968 3.75 -9.46 17.95
C PRO A 968 3.54 -9.79 19.43
N SER A 969 2.66 -9.05 20.11
CA SER A 969 2.41 -9.16 21.56
C SER A 969 1.72 -10.47 21.96
N ARG A 970 1.13 -11.20 21.02
CA ARG A 970 0.67 -12.58 21.23
C ARG A 970 1.83 -13.57 21.37
N TYR A 971 2.96 -13.31 20.72
CA TYR A 971 4.09 -14.24 20.62
C TYR A 971 5.27 -13.87 21.51
N LEU A 972 5.45 -12.57 21.79
CA LEU A 972 6.44 -12.06 22.73
C LEU A 972 5.78 -11.17 23.79
N VAL A 973 6.03 -11.48 25.06
CA VAL A 973 5.51 -10.75 26.22
C VAL A 973 6.60 -9.85 26.79
N ILE A 974 6.58 -8.57 26.42
CA ILE A 974 7.53 -7.55 26.88
C ILE A 974 6.77 -6.50 27.70
N GLN A 975 7.30 -6.13 28.86
CA GLN A 975 6.64 -5.15 29.74
C GLN A 975 6.77 -3.75 29.17
N GLY A 976 5.63 -3.14 28.79
CA GLY A 976 5.61 -1.79 28.22
C GLY A 976 5.88 -1.71 26.71
N ASP A 977 5.70 -2.82 25.98
CA ASP A 977 5.94 -2.96 24.53
C ASP A 977 5.34 -1.80 23.70
N ASP A 978 4.09 -1.40 23.98
CA ASP A 978 3.39 -0.27 23.33
C ASP A 978 4.09 1.10 23.49
N ARG A 979 5.08 1.21 24.39
CA ARG A 979 5.86 2.41 24.67
C ARG A 979 7.33 2.27 24.24
N MET A 980 7.74 1.10 23.74
CA MET A 980 9.10 0.86 23.26
C MET A 980 9.22 1.30 21.80
N HIS A 981 9.88 2.44 21.58
CA HIS A 981 10.25 2.93 20.26
C HIS A 981 11.75 3.13 20.22
N LEU A 982 12.41 2.58 19.20
CA LEU A 982 13.84 2.79 19.01
C LEU A 982 14.12 4.27 18.71
N PRO A 983 15.11 4.89 19.38
CA PRO A 983 15.37 6.32 19.26
C PRO A 983 15.80 6.71 17.84
N SER A 984 15.59 8.00 17.52
CA SER A 984 16.03 8.59 16.26
C SER A 984 17.54 8.44 16.06
N PRO A 985 18.06 8.35 14.80
CA PRO A 985 19.49 8.17 14.49
C PRO A 985 20.51 9.18 15.08
N THR A 986 20.07 10.15 15.87
CA THR A 986 20.83 11.32 16.33
C THR A 986 21.36 11.25 17.76
N ASP A 987 20.85 10.34 18.60
CA ASP A 987 20.81 10.57 20.05
C ASP A 987 21.85 9.78 20.85
N THR A 988 22.29 8.61 20.38
CA THR A 988 23.25 7.76 21.07
C THR A 988 24.70 8.19 20.82
N THR A 989 25.37 8.63 21.89
CA THR A 989 26.69 9.30 21.88
C THR A 989 27.81 8.49 21.21
N PHE A 990 27.75 7.16 21.30
CA PHE A 990 28.70 6.24 20.66
C PHE A 990 28.77 6.45 19.13
N TYR A 991 27.62 6.57 18.46
CA TYR A 991 27.55 6.65 17.01
C TYR A 991 28.00 8.01 16.46
N ARG A 992 27.88 9.10 17.24
CA ARG A 992 28.55 10.37 16.89
C ARG A 992 30.06 10.17 16.75
N SER A 993 30.71 9.44 17.65
CA SER A 993 32.16 9.13 17.56
C SER A 993 32.55 8.24 16.38
N LEU A 994 31.58 7.58 15.74
CA LEU A 994 31.78 6.80 14.52
C LEU A 994 31.58 7.63 13.25
N ILE A 995 30.86 8.75 13.32
CA ILE A 995 30.57 9.62 12.16
C ILE A 995 31.46 10.88 12.15
N SER A 996 31.80 11.45 13.32
CA SER A 996 32.48 12.73 13.51
C SER A 996 33.99 12.75 13.16
N GLY A 997 34.35 12.25 11.98
CA GLY A 997 35.67 12.48 11.37
C GLY A 997 35.52 13.46 10.20
N GLU A 998 36.26 14.57 10.23
CA GLU A 998 36.16 15.69 9.27
C GLU A 998 36.29 15.27 7.78
N ASP A 999 36.92 14.13 7.50
CA ASP A 999 37.02 13.54 6.15
C ASP A 999 35.68 13.03 5.55
N MET A 1000 34.62 12.83 6.36
CA MET A 1000 33.53 11.87 6.05
C MET A 1000 32.10 12.41 5.94
N GLU A 1001 31.84 13.72 6.04
CA GLU A 1001 30.48 14.25 5.82
C GLU A 1001 30.01 14.10 4.35
N ASP A 1002 30.93 14.07 3.39
CA ASP A 1002 30.64 13.89 1.95
C ASP A 1002 30.52 12.40 1.49
N GLY A 1003 30.19 11.46 2.39
CA GLY A 1003 30.24 10.02 2.09
C GLY A 1003 29.00 9.45 1.39
N VAL A 1004 29.16 8.82 0.23
CA VAL A 1004 28.09 8.17 -0.55
C VAL A 1004 27.90 6.70 -0.16
N ASP A 1005 26.65 6.26 0.00
CA ASP A 1005 26.26 4.88 0.36
C ASP A 1005 26.72 3.85 -0.69
N ALA A 1006 27.41 2.77 -0.29
CA ALA A 1006 27.99 1.84 -1.26
C ALA A 1006 26.95 1.05 -2.09
N ASP A 1007 25.75 0.81 -1.55
CA ASP A 1007 24.61 0.26 -2.31
C ASP A 1007 24.13 1.22 -3.42
N GLU A 1008 24.31 2.53 -3.22
CA GLU A 1008 23.93 3.58 -4.18
C GLU A 1008 25.01 3.78 -5.23
N TYR A 1009 26.28 3.74 -4.83
CA TYR A 1009 27.42 3.83 -5.74
C TYR A 1009 27.57 2.61 -6.66
N LEU A 1010 27.47 1.38 -6.14
CA LEU A 1010 27.68 0.17 -6.97
C LEU A 1010 26.54 -0.10 -7.96
N VAL A 1011 25.39 0.56 -7.83
CA VAL A 1011 24.23 0.39 -8.72
C VAL A 1011 23.87 1.73 -9.37
N PRO A 1012 24.72 2.25 -10.29
CA PRO A 1012 24.39 3.44 -11.06
C PRO A 1012 23.10 3.18 -11.86
N GLN A 1013 22.05 3.92 -11.48
CA GLN A 1013 20.64 3.74 -11.88
C GLN A 1013 19.82 2.63 -11.20
N HIS A 1014 19.83 2.56 -9.86
CA HIS A 1014 18.62 2.14 -9.11
C HIS A 1014 18.21 3.03 -7.91
N ARG A 1015 18.62 4.32 -7.89
CA ARG A 1015 18.07 5.34 -6.97
C ARG A 1015 17.80 6.70 -7.64
N PHE A 1016 16.70 6.79 -8.38
CA PHE A 1016 15.96 8.02 -8.71
C PHE A 1016 14.50 7.57 -8.98
N PHE A 1017 13.50 7.79 -8.13
CA PHE A 1017 13.45 8.46 -6.82
C PHE A 1017 13.07 7.50 -5.69
N SER A 1018 13.49 7.84 -4.47
CA SER A 1018 12.78 7.45 -3.23
C SER A 1018 12.77 8.67 -2.32
N SER A 1019 11.78 9.54 -2.50
CA SER A 1019 11.60 10.72 -1.65
C SER A 1019 11.17 10.31 -0.23
N PRO A 1020 11.60 11.04 0.82
CA PRO A 1020 11.32 10.67 2.21
C PRO A 1020 9.86 11.00 2.60
N SER A 1021 8.95 10.07 2.39
CA SER A 1021 7.52 10.20 2.73
C SER A 1021 7.18 9.69 4.15
N THR A 1022 7.89 10.16 5.17
CA THR A 1022 7.53 9.94 6.60
C THR A 1022 7.86 11.16 7.45
N SER A 1023 6.96 12.15 7.47
CA SER A 1023 6.85 13.09 8.59
C SER A 1023 6.14 12.38 9.75
N TYR A 1024 6.85 12.14 10.85
CA TYR A 1024 6.26 11.56 12.06
C TYR A 1024 5.32 12.55 12.77
N THR A 1025 4.05 12.20 12.90
CA THR A 1025 3.28 12.34 14.14
C THR A 1025 2.35 11.11 14.27
N PRO A 1026 2.08 10.63 15.50
CA PRO A 1026 1.56 9.27 15.71
C PRO A 1026 0.02 9.20 15.70
N LEU A 1027 -0.53 8.04 15.33
CA LEU A 1027 -1.84 7.59 15.83
C LEU A 1027 -1.95 6.05 15.86
N LEU A 1028 -2.56 5.59 16.95
CA LEU A 1028 -2.66 4.23 17.51
C LEU A 1028 -3.10 3.07 16.59
N HIS A 1029 -2.76 1.86 17.02
CA HIS A 1029 -3.19 0.56 16.45
C HIS A 1029 -4.70 0.33 16.52
N SER A 1030 -5.27 -0.28 15.46
CA SER A 1030 -6.03 -1.54 15.60
C SER A 1030 -6.33 -2.20 14.24
N THR A 1031 -5.63 -3.31 13.99
CA THR A 1031 -6.10 -4.62 13.49
C THR A 1031 -7.55 -4.79 12.95
N SER A 1032 -7.89 -5.69 12.02
CA SER A 1032 -7.27 -6.44 10.89
C SER A 1032 -8.16 -7.66 10.54
N LEU A 1033 -7.90 -8.33 9.40
CA LEU A 1033 -8.38 -9.68 9.01
C LEU A 1033 -9.83 -9.77 8.46
N ASN A 1034 -10.20 -10.78 7.64
CA ASN A 1034 -9.49 -12.02 7.30
C ASN A 1034 -9.67 -12.46 5.81
N SER A 1035 -8.98 -13.53 5.39
CA SER A 1035 -8.86 -13.97 3.98
C SER A 1035 -9.09 -15.48 3.74
N SER A 1036 -9.76 -15.79 2.62
CA SER A 1036 -9.55 -16.94 1.70
C SER A 1036 -9.38 -18.39 2.20
N THR A 1037 -10.07 -19.33 1.54
CA THR A 1037 -9.64 -20.73 1.35
C THR A 1037 -10.07 -21.27 -0.01
N GLU A 1038 -9.19 -22.03 -0.68
CA GLU A 1038 -9.49 -22.84 -1.87
C GLU A 1038 -9.64 -24.33 -1.51
N THR A 1039 -10.26 -25.13 -2.38
CA THR A 1039 -9.88 -26.55 -2.58
C THR A 1039 -10.43 -27.07 -3.92
N PHE A 1040 -9.79 -28.09 -4.49
CA PHE A 1040 -10.05 -28.58 -5.85
C PHE A 1040 -9.91 -30.11 -5.92
N GLN A 1041 -10.86 -30.83 -6.53
CA GLN A 1041 -10.58 -32.03 -7.35
C GLN A 1041 -11.79 -32.57 -8.16
N ASN A 1042 -11.45 -33.36 -9.18
CA ASN A 1042 -12.23 -33.96 -10.29
C ASN A 1042 -13.24 -35.08 -9.85
N ARG A 1043 -14.19 -35.64 -10.65
CA ARG A 1043 -14.54 -35.54 -12.10
C ARG A 1043 -15.94 -36.15 -12.45
N ASN A 1044 -16.42 -35.90 -13.70
CA ASN A 1044 -17.27 -36.74 -14.60
C ASN A 1044 -18.82 -36.85 -14.47
N GLY A 1045 -19.55 -36.12 -15.35
CA GLY A 1045 -20.69 -36.61 -16.18
C GLY A 1045 -22.12 -36.69 -15.58
N LEU A 1046 -23.22 -36.71 -16.38
CA LEU A 1046 -23.45 -36.36 -17.80
C LEU A 1046 -24.99 -36.31 -18.13
N LEU A 1047 -25.40 -35.53 -19.15
CA LEU A 1047 -26.71 -35.48 -19.88
C LEU A 1047 -27.98 -34.77 -19.29
N ASN A 1048 -28.44 -33.77 -20.07
CA ASN A 1048 -29.83 -33.42 -20.49
C ASN A 1048 -30.90 -32.79 -19.55
N GLY A 1049 -31.54 -31.70 -20.04
CA GLY A 1049 -32.84 -31.18 -19.57
C GLY A 1049 -33.13 -29.69 -19.88
N VAL A 1050 -33.82 -29.36 -20.99
CA VAL A 1050 -34.16 -28.00 -21.52
C VAL A 1050 -35.42 -28.16 -22.42
N PRO A 1051 -36.34 -27.17 -22.68
CA PRO A 1051 -36.41 -25.73 -22.32
C PRO A 1051 -37.75 -25.24 -21.67
N SER A 1052 -37.89 -23.91 -21.45
CA SER A 1052 -39.07 -23.05 -21.81
C SER A 1052 -39.49 -22.06 -20.68
N ARG A 1053 -39.99 -20.82 -20.90
CA ARG A 1053 -39.76 -19.73 -21.89
C ARG A 1053 -40.47 -18.44 -21.38
N ASP A 1054 -40.23 -17.31 -22.05
CA ASP A 1054 -40.96 -16.01 -22.04
C ASP A 1054 -40.70 -15.06 -20.84
N GLY A 1055 -40.74 -13.73 -21.01
CA GLY A 1055 -41.01 -12.90 -22.19
C GLY A 1055 -40.45 -11.48 -22.08
N SER A 1056 -40.45 -10.69 -23.18
CA SER A 1056 -39.75 -9.39 -23.30
C SER A 1056 -40.59 -8.31 -24.01
N MET A 1057 -40.46 -7.04 -23.58
CA MET A 1057 -40.54 -5.76 -24.34
C MET A 1057 -40.50 -4.59 -23.33
N VAL A 1058 -39.84 -3.42 -23.48
CA VAL A 1058 -39.29 -2.60 -24.61
C VAL A 1058 -40.31 -1.69 -25.31
N LEU A 1059 -40.09 -0.36 -25.21
CA LEU A 1059 -40.24 0.77 -26.18
C LEU A 1059 -40.18 2.09 -25.36
N ARG A 1060 -39.23 3.03 -25.57
CA ARG A 1060 -39.01 4.01 -26.66
C ARG A 1060 -40.08 5.10 -26.79
N TYR A 1061 -39.63 6.36 -26.87
CA TYR A 1061 -40.19 7.39 -27.76
C TYR A 1061 -39.11 8.38 -28.21
N ILE A 1062 -39.24 8.90 -29.43
CA ILE A 1062 -38.46 9.97 -30.08
C ILE A 1062 -39.46 10.76 -30.95
N PRO A 1063 -39.33 12.09 -31.09
CA PRO A 1063 -39.32 12.68 -32.43
C PRO A 1063 -38.15 13.65 -32.67
N ASP A 1064 -37.99 14.00 -33.94
CA ASP A 1064 -36.96 14.84 -34.61
C ASP A 1064 -37.74 15.84 -35.52
N PRO A 1065 -37.17 16.79 -36.28
CA PRO A 1065 -35.99 17.67 -36.13
C PRO A 1065 -36.38 19.19 -36.18
N THR A 1066 -35.40 20.07 -36.44
CA THR A 1066 -35.49 21.41 -37.10
C THR A 1066 -35.79 22.66 -36.25
N GLY A 1067 -34.95 23.70 -36.38
CA GLY A 1067 -35.23 25.06 -35.88
C GLY A 1067 -33.99 25.93 -35.58
N ASN A 1068 -33.67 26.87 -36.48
CA ASN A 1068 -32.69 27.97 -36.34
C ASN A 1068 -33.43 29.28 -36.76
N PRO A 1069 -32.91 30.52 -36.59
CA PRO A 1069 -31.71 31.03 -35.91
C PRO A 1069 -31.97 32.33 -35.06
N LEU A 1070 -30.90 33.09 -34.72
CA LEU A 1070 -30.88 34.53 -34.31
C LEU A 1070 -31.42 34.88 -32.88
N ASP A 1071 -30.97 35.93 -32.16
CA ASP A 1071 -29.77 36.78 -32.31
C ASP A 1071 -29.35 37.48 -31.00
N ASP A 1072 -28.05 37.79 -30.91
CA ASP A 1072 -27.35 38.97 -30.33
C ASP A 1072 -27.56 39.55 -28.89
N ALA A 1073 -26.54 40.31 -28.47
CA ALA A 1073 -26.50 41.44 -27.52
C ALA A 1073 -26.34 41.26 -25.98
N PHE A 1074 -25.07 41.44 -25.54
CA PHE A 1074 -24.56 42.34 -24.47
C PHE A 1074 -25.03 42.31 -22.99
N GLN A 1075 -24.01 42.53 -22.12
CA GLN A 1075 -24.04 42.88 -20.69
C GLN A 1075 -24.55 44.34 -20.44
N PRO A 1076 -24.73 44.87 -19.20
CA PRO A 1076 -24.39 44.33 -17.87
C PRO A 1076 -25.46 44.46 -16.76
N ALA A 1077 -25.06 44.16 -15.52
CA ALA A 1077 -25.69 44.56 -14.24
C ALA A 1077 -25.50 46.11 -13.99
N PRO A 1078 -25.99 46.78 -12.91
CA PRO A 1078 -26.26 46.22 -11.57
C PRO A 1078 -27.38 46.87 -10.69
N ASP A 1079 -27.36 46.47 -9.41
CA ASP A 1079 -27.72 47.19 -8.16
C ASP A 1079 -29.16 47.52 -7.71
N TYR A 1080 -29.57 46.78 -6.66
CA TYR A 1080 -30.11 47.25 -5.38
C TYR A 1080 -31.01 48.50 -5.27
N MET A 1081 -32.23 48.30 -4.77
CA MET A 1081 -32.55 48.72 -3.39
C MET A 1081 -33.77 47.97 -2.80
N ASN A 1082 -33.80 47.83 -1.48
CA ASN A 1082 -34.92 47.27 -0.72
C ASN A 1082 -35.91 48.37 -0.30
N GLN A 1083 -37.21 48.05 -0.15
CA GLN A 1083 -37.86 47.99 1.18
C GLN A 1083 -39.34 47.56 1.18
N ASN A 1084 -39.64 46.57 2.04
CA ASN A 1084 -40.77 46.44 2.99
C ASN A 1084 -42.21 46.82 2.57
N GLY A 1085 -43.16 45.87 2.72
CA GLY A 1085 -44.57 46.10 2.33
C GLY A 1085 -45.69 45.21 2.92
N VAL A 1086 -45.62 44.80 4.21
CA VAL A 1086 -46.79 44.49 5.08
C VAL A 1086 -47.66 43.21 4.85
N SER A 1087 -47.85 42.47 5.95
CA SER A 1087 -48.98 41.58 6.33
C SER A 1087 -49.15 40.15 5.77
N ASN A 1088 -49.53 39.25 6.70
CA ASN A 1088 -50.62 38.25 6.69
C ASN A 1088 -50.95 37.51 5.37
N LEU A 1089 -51.11 36.18 5.31
CA LEU A 1089 -51.57 35.26 6.36
C LEU A 1089 -51.15 33.79 6.08
N ALA A 1090 -51.14 32.98 7.15
CA ALA A 1090 -51.14 31.51 7.20
C ALA A 1090 -51.14 30.67 5.89
N ASN A 1091 -50.00 30.03 5.61
CA ASN A 1091 -49.98 28.59 5.30
C ASN A 1091 -50.49 27.82 6.53
N PRO A 1092 -51.29 26.74 6.40
CA PRO A 1092 -50.85 25.48 7.04
C PRO A 1092 -51.39 24.13 6.47
N ILE A 1093 -50.59 23.05 6.67
CA ILE A 1093 -51.02 21.67 7.11
C ILE A 1093 -51.85 20.82 6.13
N TYR A 1094 -51.75 19.48 5.96
CA TYR A 1094 -50.87 18.32 6.30
C TYR A 1094 -51.21 17.21 5.23
N GLN A 1095 -50.91 15.90 5.22
CA GLN A 1095 -50.81 14.75 6.16
C GLN A 1095 -50.20 13.56 5.33
N ARG A 1096 -49.47 12.52 5.79
CA ARG A 1096 -49.53 11.54 6.90
C ARG A 1096 -50.60 10.42 6.79
N SER A 1097 -50.20 9.20 7.21
CA SER A 1097 -50.97 7.94 7.45
C SER A 1097 -51.62 7.25 6.22
N CYS A 1098 -51.67 5.92 6.02
CA CYS A 1098 -51.52 4.66 6.81
C CYS A 1098 -52.84 3.90 7.13
N SER A 1099 -53.19 2.93 6.29
CA SER A 1099 -53.98 1.70 6.60
C SER A 1099 -53.66 0.67 5.47
N SER A 1100 -53.55 -0.66 5.67
CA SER A 1100 -54.51 -1.66 6.19
C SER A 1100 -55.79 -1.72 5.35
N ARG A 1101 -56.26 -2.87 4.80
CA ARG A 1101 -55.79 -4.27 4.75
C ARG A 1101 -56.52 -4.97 3.54
N PRO A 1102 -56.38 -6.29 3.25
CA PRO A 1102 -56.65 -6.82 1.91
C PRO A 1102 -58.10 -7.26 1.65
N LEU A 1103 -58.40 -7.52 0.37
CA LEU A 1103 -59.45 -8.43 -0.08
C LEU A 1103 -58.85 -9.52 -0.98
N LEU A 1104 -59.34 -10.75 -0.81
CA LEU A 1104 -59.08 -11.90 -1.69
C LEU A 1104 -59.86 -11.74 -3.02
N PRO A 1105 -59.50 -12.50 -4.08
CA PRO A 1105 -59.96 -13.89 -4.23
C PRO A 1105 -58.80 -14.89 -4.03
N THR A 1106 -59.03 -16.16 -3.70
CA THR A 1106 -60.14 -17.05 -4.12
C THR A 1106 -61.01 -17.61 -2.99
N ILE A 1107 -62.18 -18.14 -3.36
CA ILE A 1107 -63.16 -18.81 -2.49
C ILE A 1107 -63.08 -20.34 -2.72
N SER A 1108 -63.56 -21.09 -1.72
CA SER A 1108 -63.71 -22.55 -1.59
C SER A 1108 -64.55 -23.21 -2.70
N SER A 1109 -64.72 -24.54 -2.80
CA SER A 1109 -64.38 -25.70 -1.93
C SER A 1109 -63.89 -26.89 -2.81
N ASP A 1110 -63.37 -28.03 -2.34
CA ASP A 1110 -63.95 -29.17 -1.58
C ASP A 1110 -62.77 -29.97 -0.93
N ASP A 1111 -62.88 -30.61 0.25
CA ASP A 1111 -63.43 -31.96 0.53
C ASP A 1111 -62.81 -33.10 -0.32
N THR A 1112 -62.41 -34.29 0.19
CA THR A 1112 -62.78 -35.04 1.42
C THR A 1112 -61.64 -35.97 1.95
N GLU A 1113 -61.94 -36.75 3.00
CA GLU A 1113 -61.10 -37.76 3.68
C GLU A 1113 -60.88 -39.08 2.89
N ASN A 1114 -60.29 -40.08 3.58
CA ASN A 1114 -60.22 -41.53 3.28
C ASN A 1114 -59.13 -42.04 2.32
N GLU A 1115 -58.63 -43.28 2.43
CA GLU A 1115 -58.33 -44.15 3.59
C GLU A 1115 -57.57 -45.40 3.05
N TYR A 1116 -56.56 -45.92 3.77
CA TYR A 1116 -55.88 -47.21 3.48
C TYR A 1116 -55.22 -47.37 2.07
N LEU A 1117 -54.32 -48.34 1.80
CA LEU A 1117 -53.77 -49.45 2.61
C LEU A 1117 -52.28 -49.68 2.24
N ASN A 1118 -51.44 -50.02 3.23
CA ASN A 1118 -50.06 -50.45 3.03
C ASN A 1118 -49.93 -51.82 2.32
N TYR A 1119 -48.83 -52.05 1.59
CA TYR A 1119 -48.09 -53.33 1.55
C TYR A 1119 -46.78 -53.17 0.72
N PHE A 1120 -45.60 -53.70 1.07
CA PHE A 1120 -45.10 -54.42 2.27
C PHE A 1120 -44.01 -53.57 2.96
N LYS A 1121 -43.88 -53.47 4.30
CA LYS A 1121 -43.59 -54.51 5.33
C LYS A 1121 -42.22 -55.19 5.16
N THR A 1122 -41.37 -55.34 6.19
CA THR A 1122 -41.34 -54.75 7.55
C THR A 1122 -39.93 -54.95 8.13
N GLY A 1123 -39.50 -54.09 9.06
CA GLY A 1123 -38.46 -54.45 10.03
C GLY A 1123 -39.09 -54.91 11.34
N SER A 1124 -38.74 -56.10 11.83
CA SER A 1124 -38.88 -56.52 13.23
C SER A 1124 -38.12 -57.81 13.47
N ASN A 1125 -37.12 -57.77 14.34
CA ASN A 1125 -36.85 -58.69 15.45
C ASN A 1125 -35.38 -58.54 15.89
N GLY A 1126 -35.16 -58.31 17.18
CA GLY A 1126 -33.99 -58.84 17.89
C GLY A 1126 -34.41 -60.07 18.70
N PRO A 1127 -33.62 -60.52 19.70
CA PRO A 1127 -32.30 -60.02 20.10
C PRO A 1127 -31.26 -61.18 20.25
N GLU A 1128 -30.23 -60.97 21.08
CA GLU A 1128 -29.46 -61.99 21.82
C GLU A 1128 -28.37 -62.86 21.15
N TYR A 1129 -27.21 -62.85 21.83
CA TYR A 1129 -26.18 -63.87 22.10
C TYR A 1129 -25.79 -65.02 21.13
N LEU A 1130 -24.45 -65.24 21.14
CA LEU A 1130 -23.68 -66.48 20.98
C LEU A 1130 -23.28 -67.03 19.59
N ASN A 1131 -22.00 -67.41 19.56
CA ASN A 1131 -21.18 -68.16 18.60
C ASN A 1131 -21.89 -69.25 17.76
N GLU A 1132 -21.46 -69.44 16.49
CA GLU A 1132 -20.45 -70.47 16.13
C GLU A 1132 -20.00 -70.41 14.63
N LEU A 1133 -19.01 -71.25 14.27
CA LEU A 1133 -18.38 -71.40 12.94
C LEU A 1133 -19.01 -72.56 12.15
N PRO A 1134 -18.90 -72.61 10.80
CA PRO A 1134 -17.82 -73.39 10.17
C PRO A 1134 -17.30 -72.80 8.83
N ALA A 1135 -16.44 -73.53 8.10
CA ALA A 1135 -15.63 -73.05 6.98
C ALA A 1135 -15.41 -74.08 5.84
N ASN A 1136 -14.54 -73.72 4.89
CA ASN A 1136 -13.99 -74.46 3.72
C ASN A 1136 -14.85 -74.46 2.43
N GLY A 1137 -14.24 -74.38 1.23
CA GLY A 1137 -12.82 -74.18 0.91
C GLY A 1137 -12.56 -74.11 -0.62
N GLY A 1138 -11.35 -73.83 -1.11
CA GLY A 1138 -10.10 -73.49 -0.41
C GLY A 1138 -8.88 -73.41 -1.35
N ALA A 1139 -7.68 -73.17 -0.78
CA ALA A 1139 -6.33 -73.14 -1.42
C ALA A 1139 -6.08 -72.05 -2.49
N ARG A 1140 -4.96 -71.30 -2.54
CA ARG A 1140 -3.77 -71.04 -1.69
C ARG A 1140 -3.22 -69.65 -2.10
N GLY A 1141 -2.50 -68.85 -1.28
CA GLY A 1141 -2.18 -68.99 0.15
C GLY A 1141 -0.72 -68.57 0.47
N ALA A 1142 -0.46 -67.28 0.71
CA ALA A 1142 0.85 -66.76 1.17
C ALA A 1142 0.70 -65.64 2.23
N GLN A 1143 1.71 -65.53 3.11
CA GLN A 1143 1.83 -64.72 4.35
C GLN A 1143 1.47 -63.21 4.22
N LYS A 1144 0.68 -62.60 5.12
CA LYS A 1144 0.90 -62.18 6.55
C LYS A 1144 1.72 -60.86 6.69
N PHE A 1145 1.40 -59.91 7.59
CA PHE A 1145 0.18 -59.64 8.38
C PHE A 1145 0.20 -58.18 8.92
N GLN A 1146 -0.88 -57.75 9.59
CA GLN A 1146 -1.17 -56.44 10.21
C GLN A 1146 -1.08 -56.57 11.78
N PRO A 1147 -1.62 -55.70 12.69
CA PRO A 1147 -1.93 -54.25 12.68
C PRO A 1147 -1.64 -53.45 14.02
N HIS A 1148 -1.84 -52.12 14.00
CA HIS A 1148 -2.51 -51.19 14.96
C HIS A 1148 -2.53 -51.30 16.53
N ASN A 1149 -2.45 -50.10 17.16
CA ASN A 1149 -3.31 -49.54 18.25
C ASN A 1149 -3.13 -50.01 19.74
N SER A 1150 -3.48 -49.27 20.82
CA SER A 1150 -4.08 -47.91 21.00
C SER A 1150 -4.15 -47.40 22.48
N ILE A 1151 -3.82 -46.11 22.71
CA ILE A 1151 -4.45 -45.12 23.66
C ILE A 1151 -4.26 -45.20 25.22
N ASP A 1152 -4.05 -44.00 25.80
CA ASP A 1152 -4.30 -43.44 27.17
C ASP A 1152 -3.32 -43.51 28.38
N ASN A 1153 -3.51 -42.49 29.23
CA ASN A 1153 -2.80 -41.90 30.38
C ASN A 1153 -3.04 -42.68 31.73
N PRO A 1154 -2.55 -42.31 32.96
CA PRO A 1154 -1.84 -41.09 33.41
C PRO A 1154 -0.73 -41.19 34.51
N ASP A 1155 -0.11 -40.03 34.80
CA ASP A 1155 0.35 -39.46 36.11
C ASP A 1155 1.43 -40.06 37.07
N TYR A 1156 2.30 -39.14 37.52
CA TYR A 1156 2.92 -38.92 38.86
C TYR A 1156 4.21 -39.61 39.41
N GLN A 1157 5.06 -38.72 39.98
CA GLN A 1157 5.96 -38.80 41.17
C GLN A 1157 7.35 -39.52 41.23
N GLN A 1158 8.40 -38.66 41.36
CA GLN A 1158 9.52 -38.60 42.35
C GLN A 1158 10.62 -39.68 42.56
N ASP A 1159 11.85 -39.14 42.65
CA ASP A 1159 13.02 -39.44 43.53
C ASP A 1159 13.65 -40.85 43.63
N PHE A 1160 14.94 -40.96 43.27
CA PHE A 1160 16.06 -40.91 44.26
C PHE A 1160 17.48 -40.92 43.61
N THR A 1161 18.52 -40.56 44.39
CA THR A 1161 19.98 -40.62 44.07
C THR A 1161 20.65 -41.79 44.84
N PRO A 1162 21.93 -42.23 44.62
CA PRO A 1162 23.21 -41.48 44.67
C PRO A 1162 24.16 -41.84 43.45
N THR A 1163 25.51 -41.77 43.38
CA THR A 1163 26.65 -41.64 44.33
C THR A 1163 27.94 -41.12 43.63
N PHE A 1164 29.00 -40.80 44.40
CA PHE A 1164 30.35 -40.39 43.94
C PHE A 1164 31.37 -41.55 43.85
N LYS A 1165 32.45 -41.40 43.02
CA LYS A 1165 33.90 -41.28 43.41
C LYS A 1165 34.86 -41.43 42.20
N THR A 1166 35.66 -40.42 41.84
CA THR A 1166 37.11 -40.20 42.14
C THR A 1166 38.08 -41.31 41.61
N HIS A 1167 39.25 -41.04 41.01
CA HIS A 1167 40.41 -40.27 41.56
C HIS A 1167 41.52 -39.89 40.53
N THR A 1168 42.13 -38.69 40.68
CA THR A 1168 43.60 -38.29 40.66
C THR A 1168 44.66 -39.09 39.88
N ASN A 1169 45.81 -38.56 39.36
CA ASN A 1169 46.60 -37.30 39.42
C ASN A 1169 47.41 -37.18 38.09
N GLY A 1170 48.16 -36.14 37.66
CA GLY A 1170 48.65 -34.82 38.17
C GLY A 1170 49.57 -34.21 37.04
N HIS A 1171 50.37 -33.14 37.17
CA HIS A 1171 50.74 -32.22 38.27
C HIS A 1171 51.51 -30.97 37.69
N ILE A 1172 51.73 -29.93 38.53
CA ILE A 1172 52.66 -28.75 38.40
C ILE A 1172 52.11 -27.42 37.79
N PRO A 1173 52.42 -26.19 38.35
CA PRO A 1173 51.58 -24.97 38.21
C PRO A 1173 52.33 -23.60 38.00
N ALA A 1174 51.64 -22.48 38.30
CA ALA A 1174 52.06 -21.05 38.40
C ALA A 1174 52.13 -20.26 37.06
N ALA A 1175 51.26 -19.27 36.81
CA ALA A 1175 51.26 -17.84 37.23
C ALA A 1175 51.74 -16.92 36.07
N GLU A 1176 51.32 -15.67 35.86
CA GLU A 1176 50.56 -14.68 36.66
C GLU A 1176 49.52 -13.86 35.82
N ASN A 1177 48.61 -13.14 36.51
CA ASN A 1177 47.99 -11.83 36.17
C ASN A 1177 47.21 -11.61 34.84
N SER A 1178 46.14 -10.80 34.76
CA SER A 1178 45.26 -10.16 35.77
C SER A 1178 44.01 -9.58 35.08
N GLU A 1179 42.84 -9.61 35.73
CA GLU A 1179 41.58 -9.06 35.18
C GLU A 1179 41.29 -7.59 35.61
N TYR A 1180 40.29 -6.99 34.94
CA TYR A 1180 39.63 -5.70 35.21
C TYR A 1180 40.46 -4.40 35.07
N LEU A 1181 39.97 -3.49 34.22
CA LEU A 1181 39.40 -2.20 34.66
C LEU A 1181 38.77 -1.43 33.49
N GLY A 1182 37.69 -0.71 33.78
CA GLY A 1182 37.21 0.43 33.00
C GLY A 1182 37.07 1.65 33.93
N PRO A 1183 37.03 2.88 33.40
CA PRO A 1183 36.72 4.07 34.20
C PRO A 1183 35.22 4.13 34.53
N HIS A 1184 34.93 4.76 35.68
CA HIS A 1184 33.61 4.92 36.35
C HIS A 1184 32.38 5.05 35.44
#